data_AF-A0A1J0KVD0-F1
#
_entry.id   AF-A0A1J0KVD0-F1
#
_cell.length_a   1.000
_cell.length_b   1.000
_cell.length_c   1.000
_cell.angle_alpha   90.00
_cell.angle_beta   90.00
_cell.angle_gamma   90.00
#
_symmetry.space_group_name_H-M   'P 1'
#
loop_
_entity.id
_entity.type
_entity.pdbx_description
1 polymer ?
#
loop_
_entity_poly.entity_id
_entity_poly.type
_entity_poly.pdbx_seq_one_letter_code
_entity_poly.pdbx_strand_id
1 'polypeptide(L)'
;MQTANQNIWIQDSKSGNFRPINIAHDISLDFETSSIRFRIQATGFLNAYVVGKFNDWQKQEDLKLTWTTDNDDGSLWLTKDIFSIENLIPGTNQYTFILVDLEGNEYKVSINDRTFIPLSFNWLIASEKLEIKASEDFITPGFTLDLVAITESVTKRKNIIDVEWDISPKNPHIQISDNKLSTDSNLNDLSEITLTCFSKANPTFTAQRNFKIVKENRDGSLIHFVKKDQEYSGDNFSWDLWTFNEDKTTQIVPFSNKSDFGLYALCQKENVIARKKLWSLYWHNDWAEQTNSFDISDKNDSYYIVYGDSIIYTSLIDVINRTNPRIKYAVMDEADKIVAHLSDTPLIGTFFELWINSQKIDDVDLIIKYNSQQLIFTNLPKNINGSDLIEIRANNTFLPTKVLMRNYLDKFFYPENDMGITFNDSTISLRLWAPTAKKVEVLLYNEDLTTNKKQPDFSFELKPENKYGTHHIELNSADYENKYYLYRLYFDDLDPRGKQYTRVTYAIDPYAVGLGVNGEKGFLVNLDSPSLMPNQWQEHKYSRLENKEDTIIYETHLRDFTISLESGIPEKLRGKFLGASYSGAYYTNEESGEKVSTGVDSLVELGVTHIHLLPFFDFSSVDESKTNDKNNRNWGYDPKNYNAPDGCYSIDPYNPLQRIIGTRSMILGFHQKNIGVIMDVVYNHMTDTTNLDKIIPKYYFRTDQFGRFTNGSGCGNELATERPMVSKFIQDSVMHWVKNYKIDGIRFDLMELIDLDTIKSIIAKIKEFDPRIIIYGEPWKGGDSPLTNGTHRGTQKNQDFSIFNDFFRDAIRGNNNPGNGFINGDAHNSLNIGRVIDGLKGSIHGLTAKPLESINYVDAHDNYTLWDHIEKSQQNSIKDGSYRRGILENIFESTLVRQNALALGIILTAQGIPFIHGGAEFLRTKQGDHNSYRSGDEINAFHWSDKLAFKPFFNYVKGLIKLRKEHPALRISDPRIIDKCLNITTAHHDNRSGVIISHFKDYANGDSWQDIVIIYNATTIDGYEINDLLPKPESGFWHIVADHEKSGTETLKKVCVGSLPPLRSHSLMIIHS
;
A
#
# COMPACT_ATOMS: atom_id res chain seq x y z
N MET A 1 -24.71 -1.40 -42.10
CA MET A 1 -26.05 -0.80 -42.30
C MET A 1 -26.00 0.17 -43.46
N GLN A 2 -27.10 0.34 -44.21
CA GLN A 2 -27.35 1.60 -44.89
C GLN A 2 -28.05 2.52 -43.86
N THR A 3 -27.79 3.83 -43.95
CA THR A 3 -28.53 4.97 -43.33
C THR A 3 -28.20 5.39 -41.88
N ALA A 4 -27.33 6.39 -41.75
CA ALA A 4 -27.34 7.35 -40.64
C ALA A 4 -27.76 8.78 -41.07
N ASN A 5 -27.97 9.04 -42.37
CA ASN A 5 -28.24 10.40 -42.91
C ASN A 5 -29.28 10.39 -44.06
N GLN A 6 -30.44 9.75 -43.90
CA GLN A 6 -31.53 9.85 -44.88
C GLN A 6 -32.76 10.50 -44.26
N ASN A 7 -33.45 11.35 -45.03
CA ASN A 7 -34.74 11.93 -44.63
C ASN A 7 -35.77 10.81 -44.47
N ILE A 8 -36.30 10.65 -43.26
CA ILE A 8 -37.31 9.64 -42.96
C ILE A 8 -38.71 10.23 -43.12
N TRP A 9 -39.59 9.45 -43.73
CA TRP A 9 -40.98 9.78 -43.98
C TRP A 9 -41.88 8.76 -43.29
N ILE A 10 -43.08 9.18 -42.93
CA ILE A 10 -44.12 8.27 -42.47
C ILE A 10 -45.29 8.30 -43.46
N GLN A 11 -45.70 7.11 -43.90
CA GLN A 11 -46.83 6.91 -44.78
C GLN A 11 -48.06 6.58 -43.96
N ASP A 12 -49.14 7.36 -44.09
CA ASP A 12 -50.43 7.05 -43.49
C ASP A 12 -51.02 5.77 -44.11
N SER A 13 -51.30 4.77 -43.27
CA SER A 13 -51.76 3.45 -43.74
C SER A 13 -53.13 3.46 -44.41
N LYS A 14 -53.97 4.49 -44.19
CA LYS A 14 -55.31 4.63 -44.79
C LYS A 14 -55.29 5.48 -46.06
N SER A 15 -54.61 6.63 -46.02
CA SER A 15 -54.60 7.59 -47.13
C SER A 15 -53.44 7.39 -48.11
N GLY A 16 -52.38 6.69 -47.70
CA GLY A 16 -51.17 6.47 -48.50
C GLY A 16 -50.26 7.70 -48.62
N ASN A 17 -50.64 8.83 -48.02
CA ASN A 17 -49.89 10.09 -48.05
C ASN A 17 -48.62 10.02 -47.19
N PHE A 18 -47.55 10.66 -47.67
CA PHE A 18 -46.28 10.76 -46.97
C PHE A 18 -46.13 12.13 -46.30
N ARG A 19 -45.59 12.15 -45.09
CA ARG A 19 -45.13 13.38 -44.42
C ARG A 19 -43.73 13.18 -43.82
N PRO A 20 -42.88 14.21 -43.82
CA PRO A 20 -41.56 14.10 -43.23
C PRO A 20 -41.70 14.02 -41.71
N ILE A 21 -40.80 13.28 -41.07
CA ILE A 21 -40.75 13.20 -39.62
C ILE A 21 -39.30 13.17 -39.13
N ASN A 22 -39.03 13.84 -38.02
CA ASN A 22 -37.74 13.76 -37.36
C ASN A 22 -37.78 12.62 -36.34
N ILE A 23 -37.29 11.45 -36.74
CA ILE A 23 -37.16 10.28 -35.86
C ILE A 23 -35.74 9.73 -35.96
N ALA A 24 -35.21 9.28 -34.82
CA ALA A 24 -34.00 8.45 -34.80
C ALA A 24 -34.41 6.98 -34.71
N HIS A 25 -33.68 6.09 -35.36
CA HIS A 25 -33.89 4.65 -35.24
C HIS A 25 -32.53 3.95 -35.18
N ASP A 26 -32.51 2.78 -34.57
CA ASP A 26 -31.32 1.96 -34.43
C ASP A 26 -31.70 0.48 -34.53
N ILE A 27 -30.79 -0.31 -35.10
CA ILE A 27 -30.90 -1.76 -35.17
C ILE A 27 -29.58 -2.38 -34.73
N SER A 28 -29.63 -3.18 -33.68
CA SER A 28 -28.48 -3.95 -33.22
C SER A 28 -28.69 -5.42 -33.58
N LEU A 29 -27.72 -6.00 -34.28
CA LEU A 29 -27.76 -7.38 -34.78
C LEU A 29 -26.76 -8.24 -34.02
N ASP A 30 -27.22 -9.40 -33.58
CA ASP A 30 -26.40 -10.37 -32.87
C ASP A 30 -26.44 -11.73 -33.57
N PHE A 31 -25.40 -12.02 -34.35
CA PHE A 31 -25.36 -13.22 -35.20
C PHE A 31 -25.16 -14.51 -34.41
N GLU A 32 -24.60 -14.44 -33.21
CA GLU A 32 -24.30 -15.62 -32.39
C GLU A 32 -25.53 -16.10 -31.64
N THR A 33 -26.29 -15.18 -31.06
CA THR A 33 -27.56 -15.51 -30.39
C THR A 33 -28.74 -15.55 -31.35
N SER A 34 -28.51 -15.21 -32.63
CA SER A 34 -29.56 -14.99 -33.64
C SER A 34 -30.63 -14.00 -33.17
N SER A 35 -30.19 -12.93 -32.49
CA SER A 35 -31.07 -11.93 -31.88
C SER A 35 -30.97 -10.58 -32.57
N ILE A 36 -32.06 -9.82 -32.55
CA ILE A 36 -32.12 -8.47 -33.10
C ILE A 36 -32.82 -7.56 -32.08
N ARG A 37 -32.23 -6.38 -31.85
CA ARG A 37 -32.87 -5.28 -31.12
C ARG A 37 -33.25 -4.19 -32.11
N PHE A 38 -34.54 -3.88 -32.16
CA PHE A 38 -35.08 -2.75 -32.90
C PHE A 38 -35.39 -1.60 -31.97
N ARG A 39 -34.95 -0.39 -32.30
CA ARG A 39 -35.22 0.83 -31.53
C ARG A 39 -35.68 1.97 -32.42
N ILE A 40 -36.63 2.77 -31.95
CA ILE A 40 -37.07 4.00 -32.60
C ILE A 40 -37.46 5.08 -31.59
N GLN A 41 -36.96 6.30 -31.79
CA GLN A 41 -37.39 7.51 -31.11
C GLN A 41 -38.44 8.21 -31.95
N ALA A 42 -39.71 7.99 -31.59
CA ALA A 42 -40.85 8.59 -32.27
C ALA A 42 -41.75 9.31 -31.25
N THR A 43 -41.39 10.56 -30.90
CA THR A 43 -42.19 11.38 -29.99
C THR A 43 -43.57 11.67 -30.60
N GLY A 44 -44.62 11.58 -29.79
CA GLY A 44 -46.02 11.75 -30.24
C GLY A 44 -46.72 10.45 -30.65
N PHE A 45 -46.07 9.30 -30.49
CA PHE A 45 -46.64 7.98 -30.77
C PHE A 45 -46.77 7.15 -29.49
N LEU A 46 -47.86 6.37 -29.39
CA LEU A 46 -48.16 5.53 -28.24
C LEU A 46 -47.26 4.30 -28.19
N ASN A 47 -47.07 3.64 -29.34
CA ASN A 47 -46.21 2.48 -29.52
C ASN A 47 -45.83 2.32 -31.00
N ALA A 48 -45.00 1.32 -31.29
CA ALA A 48 -44.68 0.92 -32.64
C ALA A 48 -44.73 -0.60 -32.77
N TYR A 49 -44.80 -1.10 -34.00
CA TYR A 49 -44.63 -2.51 -34.32
C TYR A 49 -43.54 -2.64 -35.36
N VAL A 50 -42.62 -3.59 -35.19
CA VAL A 50 -41.68 -3.95 -36.26
C VAL A 50 -42.32 -5.01 -37.15
N VAL A 51 -42.28 -4.79 -38.46
CA VAL A 51 -42.76 -5.75 -39.45
C VAL A 51 -41.73 -5.87 -40.57
N GLY A 52 -41.61 -7.04 -41.17
CA GLY A 52 -40.65 -7.29 -42.23
C GLY A 52 -40.89 -8.62 -42.92
N LYS A 53 -39.96 -9.02 -43.78
CA LYS A 53 -40.09 -10.29 -44.51
C LYS A 53 -40.06 -11.51 -43.56
N PHE A 54 -39.37 -11.40 -42.43
CA PHE A 54 -39.25 -12.48 -41.43
C PHE A 54 -40.55 -12.82 -40.71
N ASN A 55 -41.60 -11.98 -40.86
CA ASN A 55 -42.93 -12.21 -40.31
C ASN A 55 -44.05 -11.91 -41.32
N ASP A 56 -43.75 -12.07 -42.62
CA ASP A 56 -44.70 -11.83 -43.73
C ASP A 56 -45.36 -10.44 -43.72
N TRP A 57 -44.65 -9.43 -43.21
CA TRP A 57 -45.12 -8.05 -43.06
C TRP A 57 -46.39 -7.90 -42.20
N GLN A 58 -46.69 -8.88 -41.36
CA GLN A 58 -47.88 -8.86 -40.51
C GLN A 58 -47.62 -8.13 -39.20
N LYS A 59 -48.61 -7.36 -38.74
CA LYS A 59 -48.58 -6.76 -37.40
C LYS A 59 -48.92 -7.85 -36.37
N GLN A 60 -47.99 -8.16 -35.48
CA GLN A 60 -48.16 -9.17 -34.43
C GLN A 60 -47.82 -8.57 -33.06
N GLU A 61 -48.53 -8.98 -32.01
CA GLU A 61 -48.41 -8.36 -30.69
C GLU A 61 -47.07 -8.66 -30.01
N ASP A 62 -46.48 -9.81 -30.31
CA ASP A 62 -45.14 -10.21 -29.89
C ASP A 62 -44.02 -9.39 -30.56
N LEU A 63 -44.32 -8.57 -31.57
CA LEU A 63 -43.38 -7.66 -32.25
C LEU A 63 -43.66 -6.18 -31.98
N LYS A 64 -44.50 -5.91 -30.99
CA LYS A 64 -44.76 -4.56 -30.48
C LYS A 64 -43.56 -4.02 -29.72
N LEU A 65 -43.15 -2.81 -30.06
CA LEU A 65 -42.18 -2.01 -29.34
C LEU A 65 -42.88 -1.25 -28.22
N THR A 66 -42.25 -1.21 -27.06
CA THR A 66 -42.74 -0.49 -25.88
C THR A 66 -41.72 0.52 -25.42
N TRP A 67 -42.18 1.56 -24.73
CA TRP A 67 -41.30 2.62 -24.24
C TRP A 67 -40.39 2.06 -23.14
N THR A 68 -39.10 2.10 -23.39
CA THR A 68 -38.04 1.69 -22.48
C THR A 68 -37.03 2.81 -22.36
N THR A 69 -36.46 2.98 -21.18
CA THR A 69 -35.32 3.86 -20.96
C THR A 69 -34.04 3.15 -21.40
N ASP A 70 -33.15 3.84 -22.12
CA ASP A 70 -31.80 3.37 -22.39
C ASP A 70 -30.97 3.41 -21.09
N ASN A 71 -30.34 2.29 -20.74
CA ASN A 71 -29.62 2.14 -19.48
C ASN A 71 -28.29 2.90 -19.43
N ASP A 72 -27.75 3.30 -20.59
CA ASP A 72 -26.47 3.99 -20.68
C ASP A 72 -26.62 5.51 -20.55
N ASP A 73 -27.66 6.11 -21.14
CA ASP A 73 -27.84 7.58 -21.17
C ASP A 73 -29.20 8.10 -20.64
N GLY A 74 -30.14 7.22 -20.32
CA GLY A 74 -31.46 7.59 -19.81
C GLY A 74 -32.47 8.05 -20.87
N SER A 75 -32.13 7.97 -22.16
CA SER A 75 -33.01 8.38 -23.25
C SER A 75 -34.18 7.40 -23.44
N LEU A 76 -35.36 7.90 -23.81
CA LEU A 76 -36.55 7.06 -24.03
C LEU A 76 -36.60 6.57 -25.48
N TRP A 77 -36.74 5.26 -25.66
CA TRP A 77 -36.88 4.59 -26.95
C TRP A 77 -38.07 3.64 -26.94
N LEU A 78 -38.77 3.55 -28.07
CA LEU A 78 -39.59 2.36 -28.33
C LEU A 78 -38.62 1.24 -28.71
N THR A 79 -38.57 0.19 -27.91
CA THR A 79 -37.61 -0.93 -28.10
C THR A 79 -38.33 -2.26 -28.19
N LYS A 80 -37.79 -3.13 -29.05
CA LYS A 80 -38.15 -4.55 -29.07
C LYS A 80 -36.92 -5.41 -29.34
N ASP A 81 -36.65 -6.31 -28.41
CA ASP A 81 -35.70 -7.40 -28.60
C ASP A 81 -36.46 -8.63 -29.09
N ILE A 82 -35.92 -9.27 -30.13
CA ILE A 82 -36.39 -10.53 -30.66
C ILE A 82 -35.22 -11.50 -30.57
N PHE A 83 -35.41 -12.59 -29.84
CA PHE A 83 -34.40 -13.61 -29.60
C PHE A 83 -34.62 -14.80 -30.55
N SER A 84 -33.53 -15.38 -31.06
CA SER A 84 -33.54 -16.62 -31.85
C SER A 84 -34.50 -16.61 -33.06
N ILE A 85 -34.34 -15.65 -33.97
CA ILE A 85 -35.21 -15.56 -35.16
C ILE A 85 -34.87 -16.66 -36.17
N GLU A 86 -35.76 -17.63 -36.33
CA GLU A 86 -35.57 -18.79 -37.24
C GLU A 86 -35.70 -18.44 -38.74
N ASN A 87 -36.44 -17.37 -39.08
CA ASN A 87 -36.81 -17.03 -40.46
C ASN A 87 -35.91 -15.96 -41.11
N LEU A 88 -34.72 -15.68 -40.58
CA LEU A 88 -33.80 -14.73 -41.21
C LEU A 88 -33.09 -15.36 -42.40
N ILE A 89 -33.22 -14.72 -43.56
CA ILE A 89 -32.57 -15.18 -44.79
C ILE A 89 -31.15 -14.58 -44.85
N PRO A 90 -30.12 -15.34 -45.19
CA PRO A 90 -28.77 -14.79 -45.40
C PRO A 90 -28.78 -13.70 -46.48
N GLY A 91 -28.08 -12.60 -46.22
CA GLY A 91 -28.06 -11.42 -47.10
C GLY A 91 -28.99 -10.31 -46.61
N THR A 92 -29.54 -9.52 -47.53
CA THR A 92 -30.32 -8.32 -47.19
C THR A 92 -31.75 -8.67 -46.80
N ASN A 93 -32.13 -8.34 -45.57
CA ASN A 93 -33.48 -8.42 -45.03
C ASN A 93 -34.12 -7.03 -44.99
N GLN A 94 -35.42 -6.96 -45.22
CA GLN A 94 -36.19 -5.70 -45.22
C GLN A 94 -37.18 -5.65 -44.06
N TYR A 95 -37.36 -4.46 -43.50
CA TYR A 95 -38.25 -4.20 -42.38
C TYR A 95 -38.77 -2.75 -42.38
N THR A 96 -39.79 -2.47 -41.58
CA THR A 96 -40.27 -1.11 -41.27
C THR A 96 -40.88 -1.08 -39.87
N PHE A 97 -41.11 0.13 -39.35
CA PHE A 97 -41.91 0.37 -38.16
C PHE A 97 -43.30 0.84 -38.55
N ILE A 98 -44.33 0.25 -37.93
CA ILE A 98 -45.69 0.79 -37.93
C ILE A 98 -45.86 1.57 -36.63
N LEU A 99 -45.83 2.90 -36.72
CA LEU A 99 -46.05 3.80 -35.59
C LEU A 99 -47.54 4.02 -35.36
N VAL A 100 -48.00 3.98 -34.11
CA VAL A 100 -49.39 4.21 -33.74
C VAL A 100 -49.48 5.53 -32.96
N ASP A 101 -50.22 6.51 -33.47
CA ASP A 101 -50.40 7.81 -32.80
C ASP A 101 -51.38 7.72 -31.60
N LEU A 102 -51.67 8.87 -30.98
CA LEU A 102 -52.54 8.95 -29.80
C LEU A 102 -54.01 8.70 -30.13
N GLU A 103 -54.40 8.91 -31.38
CA GLU A 103 -55.74 8.68 -31.93
C GLU A 103 -55.91 7.26 -32.50
N GLY A 104 -54.85 6.44 -32.48
CA GLY A 104 -54.85 5.07 -32.98
C GLY A 104 -54.65 4.94 -34.49
N ASN A 105 -54.24 5.99 -35.19
CA ASN A 105 -53.86 5.92 -36.59
C ASN A 105 -52.47 5.30 -36.76
N GLU A 106 -52.29 4.57 -37.85
CA GLU A 106 -51.07 3.82 -38.12
C GLU A 106 -50.28 4.45 -39.25
N TYR A 107 -48.96 4.51 -39.07
CA TYR A 107 -48.05 5.07 -40.06
C TYR A 107 -46.84 4.18 -40.29
N LYS A 108 -46.52 3.88 -41.55
CA LYS A 108 -45.35 3.07 -41.92
C LYS A 108 -44.13 3.97 -42.14
N VAL A 109 -43.01 3.62 -41.53
CA VAL A 109 -41.74 4.33 -41.71
C VAL A 109 -41.12 3.99 -43.07
N SER A 110 -40.73 5.00 -43.84
CA SER A 110 -40.16 4.85 -45.18
C SER A 110 -38.99 5.80 -45.42
N ILE A 111 -38.03 5.37 -46.24
CA ILE A 111 -36.87 6.18 -46.65
C ILE A 111 -37.13 7.04 -47.91
N ASN A 112 -38.38 7.11 -48.37
CA ASN A 112 -38.79 7.84 -49.57
C ASN A 112 -40.18 8.48 -49.41
N ASP A 113 -40.45 9.55 -50.17
CA ASP A 113 -41.64 10.42 -50.03
C ASP A 113 -42.75 10.18 -51.06
N ARG A 114 -42.50 9.35 -52.08
CA ARG A 114 -43.43 9.08 -53.20
C ARG A 114 -43.91 7.65 -53.27
N THR A 115 -43.04 6.71 -52.92
CA THR A 115 -43.32 5.27 -52.94
C THR A 115 -42.74 4.65 -51.67
N PHE A 116 -43.47 3.71 -51.08
CA PHE A 116 -43.01 3.04 -49.87
C PHE A 116 -41.74 2.24 -50.17
N ILE A 117 -40.64 2.65 -49.56
CA ILE A 117 -39.38 1.91 -49.53
C ILE A 117 -39.07 1.54 -48.06
N PRO A 118 -38.98 0.24 -47.72
CA PRO A 118 -38.67 -0.20 -46.37
C PRO A 118 -37.19 -0.01 -46.01
N LEU A 119 -36.90 -0.06 -44.71
CA LEU A 119 -35.54 -0.14 -44.17
C LEU A 119 -34.92 -1.52 -44.48
N SER A 120 -33.60 -1.64 -44.39
CA SER A 120 -32.93 -2.92 -44.62
C SER A 120 -31.72 -3.13 -43.72
N PHE A 121 -31.40 -4.39 -43.45
CA PHE A 121 -30.20 -4.82 -42.76
C PHE A 121 -29.65 -6.10 -43.39
N ASN A 122 -28.36 -6.36 -43.22
CA ASN A 122 -27.73 -7.56 -43.74
C ASN A 122 -27.58 -8.59 -42.61
N TRP A 123 -28.01 -9.83 -42.88
CA TRP A 123 -27.84 -10.98 -41.99
C TRP A 123 -26.77 -11.92 -42.54
N LEU A 124 -25.77 -12.24 -41.72
CA LEU A 124 -24.70 -13.16 -42.09
C LEU A 124 -24.89 -14.47 -41.32
N ILE A 125 -24.68 -15.60 -42.00
CA ILE A 125 -24.51 -16.89 -41.32
C ILE A 125 -23.03 -16.99 -40.93
N ALA A 126 -22.77 -17.18 -39.64
CA ALA A 126 -21.46 -17.59 -39.16
C ALA A 126 -21.20 -19.04 -39.61
N SER A 127 -20.20 -19.27 -40.46
CA SER A 127 -19.69 -20.63 -40.67
C SER A 127 -18.68 -20.93 -39.57
N GLU A 128 -19.04 -21.80 -38.62
CA GLU A 128 -18.08 -22.26 -37.61
C GLU A 128 -17.06 -23.19 -38.26
N LYS A 129 -15.78 -22.87 -38.09
CA LYS A 129 -14.66 -23.71 -38.54
C LYS A 129 -13.94 -24.26 -37.31
N LEU A 130 -13.77 -25.57 -37.25
CA LEU A 130 -12.96 -26.21 -36.24
C LEU A 130 -11.48 -25.93 -36.51
N GLU A 131 -10.75 -25.54 -35.47
CA GLU A 131 -9.30 -25.27 -35.53
C GLU A 131 -8.58 -25.97 -34.39
N ILE A 132 -7.39 -26.50 -34.68
CA ILE A 132 -6.47 -27.06 -33.67
C ILE A 132 -5.48 -25.95 -33.29
N LYS A 133 -5.46 -25.57 -32.02
CA LYS A 133 -4.46 -24.67 -31.43
C LYS A 133 -3.51 -25.45 -30.52
N ALA A 134 -2.28 -24.96 -30.40
CA ALA A 134 -1.22 -25.62 -29.65
C ALA A 134 -0.30 -24.62 -28.93
N SER A 135 0.47 -25.12 -27.95
CA SER A 135 1.44 -24.28 -27.22
C SER A 135 2.61 -23.86 -28.10
N GLU A 136 2.99 -24.69 -29.07
CA GLU A 136 4.03 -24.42 -30.08
C GLU A 136 3.58 -24.89 -31.47
N ASP A 137 4.28 -24.43 -32.52
CA ASP A 137 4.01 -24.82 -33.91
C ASP A 137 4.71 -26.14 -34.32
N PHE A 138 5.50 -26.73 -33.43
CA PHE A 138 6.29 -27.94 -33.66
C PHE A 138 6.33 -28.82 -32.40
N ILE A 139 6.87 -30.03 -32.55
CA ILE A 139 7.02 -31.01 -31.47
C ILE A 139 8.51 -31.18 -31.16
N THR A 140 8.87 -31.03 -29.90
CA THR A 140 10.22 -31.33 -29.39
C THR A 140 10.19 -32.68 -28.66
N PRO A 141 10.97 -33.68 -29.09
CA PRO A 141 11.06 -34.97 -28.40
C PRO A 141 11.38 -34.83 -26.91
N GLY A 142 10.62 -35.52 -26.05
CA GLY A 142 10.81 -35.50 -24.60
C GLY A 142 10.01 -34.42 -23.85
N PHE A 143 9.26 -33.58 -24.57
CA PHE A 143 8.41 -32.53 -24.00
C PHE A 143 6.95 -32.73 -24.37
N THR A 144 6.07 -32.10 -23.60
CA THR A 144 4.63 -32.08 -23.82
C THR A 144 4.20 -30.85 -24.61
N LEU A 145 3.35 -31.06 -25.62
CA LEU A 145 2.66 -30.03 -26.38
C LEU A 145 1.22 -29.94 -25.88
N ASP A 146 0.80 -28.78 -25.36
CA ASP A 146 -0.60 -28.57 -25.02
C ASP A 146 -1.42 -28.35 -26.29
N LEU A 147 -2.60 -28.95 -26.36
CA LEU A 147 -3.52 -28.89 -27.50
C LEU A 147 -4.89 -28.41 -27.06
N VAL A 148 -5.62 -27.79 -27.98
CA VAL A 148 -7.04 -27.47 -27.80
C VAL A 148 -7.72 -27.32 -29.15
N ALA A 149 -8.92 -27.91 -29.28
CA ALA A 149 -9.76 -27.71 -30.45
C ALA A 149 -10.79 -26.62 -30.14
N ILE A 150 -10.87 -25.61 -31.02
CA ILE A 150 -11.80 -24.49 -30.85
C ILE A 150 -12.58 -24.21 -32.14
N THR A 151 -13.77 -23.62 -32.00
CA THR A 151 -14.37 -22.79 -33.05
C THR A 151 -14.21 -21.32 -32.65
N GLU A 152 -14.03 -20.44 -33.64
CA GLU A 152 -14.02 -19.00 -33.41
C GLU A 152 -15.26 -18.38 -34.05
N SER A 153 -15.99 -17.60 -33.26
CA SER A 153 -17.22 -16.94 -33.69
C SER A 153 -16.94 -15.65 -34.47
N VAL A 154 -17.98 -15.05 -35.05
CA VAL A 154 -17.86 -13.76 -35.78
C VAL A 154 -17.44 -12.63 -34.85
N THR A 155 -17.75 -12.70 -33.54
CA THR A 155 -17.26 -11.74 -32.54
C THR A 155 -15.92 -12.13 -31.91
N LYS A 156 -15.19 -13.09 -32.51
CA LYS A 156 -13.88 -13.60 -32.04
C LYS A 156 -13.93 -14.29 -30.68
N ARG A 157 -15.09 -14.82 -30.27
CA ARG A 157 -15.20 -15.67 -29.08
C ARG A 157 -14.78 -17.08 -29.45
N LYS A 158 -14.00 -17.71 -28.57
CA LYS A 158 -13.42 -19.03 -28.82
C LYS A 158 -14.21 -20.07 -28.04
N ASN A 159 -14.92 -20.96 -28.72
CA ASN A 159 -15.65 -22.06 -28.08
C ASN A 159 -14.78 -23.31 -28.09
N ILE A 160 -14.52 -23.89 -26.93
CA ILE A 160 -13.75 -25.13 -26.81
C ILE A 160 -14.66 -26.30 -27.19
N ILE A 161 -14.18 -27.15 -28.11
CA ILE A 161 -14.91 -28.31 -28.59
C ILE A 161 -14.26 -29.57 -28.01
N ASP A 162 -15.07 -30.43 -27.39
CA ASP A 162 -14.61 -31.75 -26.96
C ASP A 162 -14.40 -32.64 -28.19
N VAL A 163 -13.19 -33.20 -28.30
CA VAL A 163 -12.72 -33.91 -29.49
C VAL A 163 -12.07 -35.24 -29.15
N GLU A 164 -12.05 -36.12 -30.13
CA GLU A 164 -11.13 -37.26 -30.19
C GLU A 164 -9.98 -36.93 -31.14
N TRP A 165 -8.76 -37.34 -30.76
CA TRP A 165 -7.54 -37.07 -31.51
C TRP A 165 -7.07 -38.33 -32.25
N ASP A 166 -6.69 -38.19 -33.52
CA ASP A 166 -6.00 -39.21 -34.30
C ASP A 166 -4.71 -38.66 -34.88
N ILE A 167 -3.67 -39.49 -34.89
CA ILE A 167 -2.31 -39.13 -35.32
C ILE A 167 -1.92 -40.00 -36.51
N SER A 168 -1.41 -39.35 -37.56
CA SER A 168 -0.83 -40.03 -38.73
C SER A 168 0.59 -39.52 -39.03
N PRO A 169 1.60 -40.39 -39.18
CA PRO A 169 1.56 -41.84 -38.96
C PRO A 169 1.50 -42.21 -37.47
N LYS A 170 0.85 -43.33 -37.13
CA LYS A 170 0.84 -43.84 -35.74
C LYS A 170 2.25 -44.24 -35.31
N ASN A 171 2.66 -43.79 -34.12
CA ASN A 171 3.96 -44.11 -33.55
C ASN A 171 3.83 -44.33 -32.03
N PRO A 172 4.38 -45.42 -31.45
CA PRO A 172 4.25 -45.73 -30.03
C PRO A 172 4.92 -44.71 -29.09
N HIS A 173 5.84 -43.90 -29.59
CA HIS A 173 6.53 -42.85 -28.82
C HIS A 173 5.76 -41.53 -28.77
N ILE A 174 4.55 -41.47 -29.32
CA ILE A 174 3.65 -40.31 -29.27
C ILE A 174 2.33 -40.74 -28.63
N GLN A 175 1.93 -40.05 -27.57
CA GLN A 175 0.68 -40.31 -26.87
C GLN A 175 -0.08 -39.01 -26.66
N ILE A 176 -1.42 -39.07 -26.70
CA ILE A 176 -2.28 -37.94 -26.36
C ILE A 176 -3.19 -38.36 -25.21
N SER A 177 -3.13 -37.61 -24.12
CA SER A 177 -4.05 -37.75 -22.97
C SER A 177 -4.42 -36.36 -22.47
N ASP A 178 -5.68 -36.13 -22.14
CA ASP A 178 -6.18 -34.85 -21.58
C ASP A 178 -5.79 -33.61 -22.41
N ASN A 179 -5.85 -33.72 -23.74
CA ASN A 179 -5.43 -32.68 -24.69
C ASN A 179 -3.95 -32.27 -24.55
N LYS A 180 -3.11 -33.17 -24.05
CA LYS A 180 -1.65 -33.02 -24.03
C LYS A 180 -1.02 -34.10 -24.87
N LEU A 181 -0.20 -33.71 -25.84
CA LEU A 181 0.58 -34.60 -26.68
C LEU A 181 1.98 -34.75 -26.08
N SER A 182 2.26 -35.91 -25.51
CA SER A 182 3.57 -36.25 -24.94
C SER A 182 4.39 -37.08 -25.91
N THR A 183 5.70 -36.81 -25.98
CA THR A 183 6.64 -37.58 -26.78
C THR A 183 7.83 -38.08 -25.97
N ASP A 184 8.34 -39.27 -26.31
CA ASP A 184 9.61 -39.76 -25.76
C ASP A 184 10.81 -39.10 -26.47
N SER A 185 11.87 -38.85 -25.71
CA SER A 185 13.21 -38.48 -26.17
C SER A 185 13.78 -39.35 -27.31
N ASN A 186 13.33 -40.60 -27.43
CA ASN A 186 13.78 -41.54 -28.47
C ASN A 186 13.05 -41.40 -29.83
N LEU A 187 12.16 -40.43 -29.99
CA LEU A 187 11.42 -40.19 -31.23
C LEU A 187 12.36 -39.74 -32.37
N ASN A 188 12.95 -40.70 -33.07
CA ASN A 188 14.01 -40.45 -34.05
C ASN A 188 13.61 -40.61 -35.52
N ASP A 189 12.53 -41.36 -35.78
CA ASP A 189 12.22 -41.90 -37.10
C ASP A 189 11.17 -41.09 -37.88
N LEU A 190 10.73 -39.95 -37.34
CA LEU A 190 9.70 -39.10 -37.93
C LEU A 190 10.17 -37.64 -38.04
N SER A 191 9.88 -37.00 -39.17
CA SER A 191 10.14 -35.57 -39.40
C SER A 191 8.90 -34.70 -39.22
N GLU A 192 7.71 -35.27 -39.36
CA GLU A 192 6.43 -34.59 -39.23
C GLU A 192 5.31 -35.57 -38.85
N ILE A 193 4.25 -35.04 -38.25
CA ILE A 193 2.98 -35.74 -38.03
C ILE A 193 1.82 -34.87 -38.46
N THR A 194 0.73 -35.51 -38.86
CA THR A 194 -0.58 -34.88 -39.05
C THR A 194 -1.48 -35.26 -37.88
N LEU A 195 -1.93 -34.25 -37.15
CA LEU A 195 -2.91 -34.38 -36.09
C LEU A 195 -4.29 -34.05 -36.64
N THR A 196 -5.24 -34.97 -36.50
CA THR A 196 -6.65 -34.78 -36.84
C THR A 196 -7.48 -34.78 -35.57
N CYS A 197 -8.42 -33.85 -35.43
CA CYS A 197 -9.42 -33.89 -34.38
C CYS A 197 -10.83 -34.09 -34.95
N PHE A 198 -11.65 -34.82 -34.21
CA PHE A 198 -13.05 -35.10 -34.52
C PHE A 198 -13.91 -34.63 -33.36
N SER A 199 -14.91 -33.78 -33.61
CA SER A 199 -15.87 -33.42 -32.56
C SER A 199 -16.61 -34.67 -32.07
N LYS A 200 -16.66 -34.88 -30.75
CA LYS A 200 -17.43 -36.00 -30.16
C LYS A 200 -18.92 -35.87 -30.41
N ALA A 201 -19.43 -34.63 -30.51
CA ALA A 201 -20.84 -34.35 -30.77
C ALA A 201 -21.21 -34.54 -32.25
N ASN A 202 -20.29 -34.21 -33.18
CA ASN A 202 -20.47 -34.41 -34.61
C ASN A 202 -19.15 -34.89 -35.26
N PRO A 203 -18.94 -36.21 -35.42
CA PRO A 203 -17.69 -36.75 -35.96
C PRO A 203 -17.35 -36.32 -37.39
N THR A 204 -18.30 -35.75 -38.14
CA THR A 204 -18.02 -35.18 -39.48
C THR A 204 -17.40 -33.79 -39.43
N PHE A 205 -17.46 -33.13 -38.28
CA PHE A 205 -16.84 -31.83 -38.03
C PHE A 205 -15.41 -32.04 -37.53
N THR A 206 -14.45 -31.85 -38.43
CA THR A 206 -13.05 -32.20 -38.21
C THR A 206 -12.10 -31.07 -38.55
N ALA A 207 -10.91 -31.11 -37.98
CA ALA A 207 -9.80 -30.23 -38.35
C ALA A 207 -8.50 -31.03 -38.40
N GLN A 208 -7.56 -30.57 -39.23
CA GLN A 208 -6.24 -31.17 -39.38
C GLN A 208 -5.15 -30.12 -39.28
N ARG A 209 -4.05 -30.46 -38.60
CA ARG A 209 -2.85 -29.62 -38.51
C ARG A 209 -1.61 -30.49 -38.56
N ASN A 210 -0.63 -30.04 -39.34
CA ASN A 210 0.67 -30.68 -39.43
C ASN A 210 1.65 -30.06 -38.43
N PHE A 211 2.39 -30.91 -37.72
CA PHE A 211 3.45 -30.52 -36.81
C PHE A 211 4.77 -31.11 -37.27
N LYS A 212 5.80 -30.27 -37.40
CA LYS A 212 7.17 -30.73 -37.63
C LYS A 212 7.77 -31.22 -36.32
N ILE A 213 8.61 -32.24 -36.38
CA ILE A 213 9.41 -32.70 -35.24
C ILE A 213 10.76 -32.01 -35.31
N VAL A 214 11.07 -31.18 -34.32
CA VAL A 214 12.29 -30.38 -34.25
C VAL A 214 13.15 -30.89 -33.11
N LYS A 215 14.33 -31.42 -33.45
CA LYS A 215 15.31 -31.97 -32.50
C LYS A 215 16.22 -30.87 -31.97
N GLU A 216 15.62 -29.89 -31.29
CA GLU A 216 16.36 -28.84 -30.59
C GLU A 216 16.46 -29.18 -29.11
N ASN A 217 17.59 -28.82 -28.48
CA ASN A 217 17.71 -28.88 -27.03
C ASN A 217 16.85 -27.77 -26.43
N ARG A 218 15.73 -28.14 -25.82
CA ARG A 218 14.92 -27.23 -25.01
C ARG A 218 15.47 -27.21 -23.59
N ASP A 219 15.96 -26.05 -23.19
CA ASP A 219 16.61 -25.85 -21.89
C ASP A 219 15.75 -24.92 -21.02
N GLY A 220 14.67 -25.48 -20.47
CA GLY A 220 13.72 -24.78 -19.59
C GLY A 220 12.24 -24.93 -19.98
N SER A 221 11.38 -24.32 -19.17
CA SER A 221 9.92 -24.25 -19.36
C SER A 221 9.56 -23.14 -20.34
N LEU A 222 8.47 -23.31 -21.11
CA LEU A 222 7.91 -22.25 -21.96
C LEU A 222 7.07 -21.32 -21.10
N ILE A 223 7.36 -20.03 -21.16
CA ILE A 223 6.58 -18.99 -20.50
C ILE A 223 5.90 -18.17 -21.59
N HIS A 224 4.62 -18.46 -21.82
CA HIS A 224 3.77 -17.72 -22.74
C HIS A 224 3.26 -16.44 -22.06
N PHE A 225 3.29 -15.33 -22.78
CA PHE A 225 2.68 -14.08 -22.35
C PHE A 225 1.55 -13.70 -23.30
N VAL A 226 0.33 -13.68 -22.76
CA VAL A 226 -0.91 -13.58 -23.52
C VAL A 226 -1.55 -12.21 -23.26
N LYS A 227 -1.67 -11.40 -24.31
CA LYS A 227 -2.32 -10.08 -24.27
C LYS A 227 -3.48 -10.01 -25.27
N LYS A 228 -4.59 -9.37 -24.89
CA LYS A 228 -5.77 -9.20 -25.77
C LYS A 228 -5.45 -8.30 -26.99
N ASP A 229 -4.61 -7.30 -26.81
CA ASP A 229 -4.18 -6.35 -27.86
C ASP A 229 -3.08 -6.92 -28.79
N GLN A 230 -2.40 -7.99 -28.36
CA GLN A 230 -1.19 -8.55 -28.98
C GLN A 230 -0.05 -7.52 -29.19
N GLU A 231 -0.03 -6.44 -28.41
CA GLU A 231 1.01 -5.41 -28.49
C GLU A 231 2.13 -5.72 -27.48
N TYR A 232 3.20 -6.35 -27.95
CA TYR A 232 4.34 -6.74 -27.12
C TYR A 232 5.54 -5.78 -27.23
N SER A 233 5.58 -4.96 -28.28
CA SER A 233 6.61 -3.95 -28.48
C SER A 233 6.10 -2.80 -29.35
N GLY A 234 6.75 -1.65 -29.26
CA GLY A 234 6.50 -0.45 -30.08
C GLY A 234 7.73 0.44 -30.15
N ASP A 235 7.61 1.61 -30.78
CA ASP A 235 8.75 2.51 -31.04
C ASP A 235 9.51 2.94 -29.77
N ASN A 236 8.84 2.92 -28.62
CA ASN A 236 9.35 3.35 -27.33
C ASN A 236 9.16 2.31 -26.20
N PHE A 237 8.79 1.06 -26.52
CA PHE A 237 8.60 0.03 -25.49
C PHE A 237 8.82 -1.41 -25.97
N SER A 238 9.18 -2.29 -25.03
CA SER A 238 9.18 -3.75 -25.19
C SER A 238 8.67 -4.43 -23.93
N TRP A 239 8.03 -5.58 -24.09
CA TRP A 239 7.78 -6.51 -23.00
C TRP A 239 8.86 -7.59 -22.97
N ASP A 240 9.44 -7.81 -21.81
CA ASP A 240 10.50 -8.81 -21.58
C ASP A 240 10.18 -9.66 -20.35
N LEU A 241 10.66 -10.90 -20.35
CA LEU A 241 10.53 -11.83 -19.23
C LEU A 241 11.71 -11.66 -18.27
N TRP A 242 11.43 -11.21 -17.07
CA TRP A 242 12.40 -11.17 -15.98
C TRP A 242 12.29 -12.46 -15.17
N THR A 243 13.42 -13.13 -15.00
CA THR A 243 13.48 -14.42 -14.32
C THR A 243 14.48 -14.36 -13.17
N PHE A 244 14.18 -15.01 -12.04
CA PHE A 244 15.07 -15.03 -10.89
C PHE A 244 14.90 -16.27 -10.02
N ASN A 245 15.94 -16.59 -9.25
CA ASN A 245 15.93 -17.67 -8.25
C ASN A 245 15.94 -17.08 -6.84
N GLU A 246 15.71 -17.92 -5.83
CA GLU A 246 15.81 -17.50 -4.41
C GLU A 246 17.21 -16.97 -4.04
N ASP A 247 18.26 -17.42 -4.72
CA ASP A 247 19.64 -16.92 -4.58
C ASP A 247 19.86 -15.52 -5.17
N LYS A 248 18.79 -14.86 -5.64
CA LYS A 248 18.75 -13.53 -6.26
C LYS A 248 19.51 -13.44 -7.58
N THR A 249 19.88 -14.54 -8.21
CA THR A 249 20.39 -14.48 -9.59
C THR A 249 19.25 -14.08 -10.52
N THR A 250 19.43 -13.01 -11.31
CA THR A 250 18.41 -12.50 -12.24
C THR A 250 18.82 -12.69 -13.70
N GLN A 251 17.87 -12.85 -14.61
CA GLN A 251 18.09 -12.82 -16.06
C GLN A 251 16.88 -12.16 -16.75
N ILE A 252 17.14 -11.40 -17.80
CA ILE A 252 16.09 -10.84 -18.68
C ILE A 252 16.13 -11.64 -19.97
N VAL A 253 14.97 -12.18 -20.37
CA VAL A 253 14.79 -12.99 -21.57
C VAL A 253 13.73 -12.30 -22.45
N PRO A 254 14.06 -11.95 -23.71
CA PRO A 254 13.07 -11.36 -24.60
C PRO A 254 12.02 -12.40 -25.01
N PHE A 255 10.78 -11.96 -25.19
CA PHE A 255 9.73 -12.77 -25.80
C PHE A 255 9.95 -12.86 -27.33
N SER A 256 10.80 -13.79 -27.76
CA SER A 256 11.25 -13.88 -29.16
C SER A 256 10.45 -14.85 -30.03
N ASN A 257 9.73 -15.79 -29.42
CA ASN A 257 9.03 -16.85 -30.14
C ASN A 257 7.51 -16.61 -30.13
N LYS A 258 6.81 -17.13 -31.14
CA LYS A 258 5.37 -16.95 -31.31
C LYS A 258 4.64 -18.28 -31.18
N SER A 259 3.53 -18.29 -30.44
CA SER A 259 2.55 -19.38 -30.42
C SER A 259 1.20 -18.92 -30.95
N ASP A 260 0.21 -19.81 -30.94
CA ASP A 260 -1.18 -19.50 -31.32
C ASP A 260 -1.86 -18.45 -30.43
N PHE A 261 -1.29 -18.14 -29.26
CA PHE A 261 -1.93 -17.33 -28.22
C PHE A 261 -1.12 -16.10 -27.79
N GLY A 262 0.09 -15.93 -28.32
CA GLY A 262 0.94 -14.80 -27.97
C GLY A 262 2.41 -15.05 -28.26
N LEU A 263 3.27 -14.35 -27.51
CA LEU A 263 4.70 -14.61 -27.54
C LEU A 263 5.13 -15.47 -26.34
N TYR A 264 6.26 -16.15 -26.47
CA TYR A 264 6.82 -16.93 -25.38
C TYR A 264 8.35 -16.86 -25.33
N ALA A 265 8.88 -17.22 -24.17
CA ALA A 265 10.30 -17.31 -23.88
C ALA A 265 10.60 -18.60 -23.10
N LEU A 266 11.84 -19.09 -23.18
CA LEU A 266 12.31 -20.23 -22.37
C LEU A 266 12.87 -19.74 -21.03
N CYS A 267 12.53 -20.43 -19.95
CA CYS A 267 12.98 -20.08 -18.59
C CYS A 267 13.46 -21.31 -17.81
N GLN A 268 14.63 -21.18 -17.18
CA GLN A 268 15.22 -22.20 -16.31
C GLN A 268 15.08 -21.88 -14.82
N LYS A 269 14.70 -20.63 -14.51
CA LYS A 269 14.64 -20.11 -13.15
C LYS A 269 13.28 -20.39 -12.51
N GLU A 270 13.25 -20.29 -11.20
CA GLU A 270 12.07 -20.65 -10.38
C GLU A 270 11.01 -19.56 -10.37
N ASN A 271 11.38 -18.29 -10.58
CA ASN A 271 10.42 -17.18 -10.55
C ASN A 271 10.45 -16.35 -11.83
N VAL A 272 9.28 -15.87 -12.23
CA VAL A 272 9.10 -15.10 -13.46
C VAL A 272 8.16 -13.90 -13.29
N ILE A 273 8.46 -12.82 -14.01
CA ILE A 273 7.64 -11.61 -14.12
C ILE A 273 7.70 -11.12 -15.58
N ALA A 274 6.58 -10.81 -16.22
CA ALA A 274 6.59 -10.07 -17.49
C ALA A 274 6.61 -8.56 -17.19
N ARG A 275 7.56 -7.81 -17.77
CA ARG A 275 7.74 -6.37 -17.53
C ARG A 275 7.77 -5.57 -18.81
N LYS A 276 7.16 -4.38 -18.78
CA LYS A 276 7.22 -3.39 -19.85
C LYS A 276 8.37 -2.43 -19.63
N LYS A 277 9.35 -2.50 -20.50
CA LYS A 277 10.45 -1.55 -20.59
C LYS A 277 10.03 -0.36 -21.46
N LEU A 278 10.20 0.86 -20.97
CA LEU A 278 10.02 2.09 -21.74
C LEU A 278 11.36 2.78 -21.99
N TRP A 279 11.53 3.36 -23.17
CA TRP A 279 12.65 4.24 -23.48
C TRP A 279 12.22 5.56 -24.10
N SER A 280 12.85 6.66 -23.69
CA SER A 280 12.73 7.99 -24.29
C SER A 280 14.12 8.59 -24.52
N LEU A 281 14.21 9.68 -25.29
CA LEU A 281 15.46 10.40 -25.60
C LEU A 281 16.30 10.80 -24.37
N TYR A 282 15.74 10.76 -23.16
CA TYR A 282 16.42 11.16 -21.92
C TYR A 282 16.31 10.16 -20.75
N TRP A 283 15.52 9.09 -20.84
CA TRP A 283 15.26 8.17 -19.71
C TRP A 283 14.95 6.73 -20.15
N HIS A 284 15.46 5.74 -19.41
CA HIS A 284 15.01 4.34 -19.42
C HIS A 284 14.21 4.10 -18.14
N ASN A 285 12.96 3.63 -18.24
CA ASN A 285 12.17 3.20 -17.10
C ASN A 285 11.80 1.72 -17.28
N ASP A 286 12.39 0.86 -16.45
CA ASP A 286 12.13 -0.59 -16.44
C ASP A 286 10.88 -0.97 -15.62
N TRP A 287 10.17 0.01 -15.05
CA TRP A 287 9.05 -0.18 -14.10
C TRP A 287 7.77 0.51 -14.52
N ALA A 288 7.59 0.77 -15.82
CA ALA A 288 6.36 1.39 -16.29
C ALA A 288 5.13 0.51 -16.03
N GLU A 289 5.30 -0.80 -16.16
CA GLU A 289 4.24 -1.77 -15.99
C GLU A 289 4.79 -3.19 -15.80
N GLN A 290 4.14 -4.02 -14.97
CA GLN A 290 4.52 -5.42 -14.78
C GLN A 290 3.33 -6.31 -14.36
N THR A 291 3.50 -7.62 -14.54
CA THR A 291 2.60 -8.63 -13.94
C THR A 291 2.98 -8.91 -12.48
N ASN A 292 2.21 -9.77 -11.82
CA ASN A 292 2.65 -10.38 -10.56
C ASN A 292 3.94 -11.20 -10.78
N SER A 293 4.66 -11.44 -9.68
CA SER A 293 5.69 -12.47 -9.60
C SER A 293 5.01 -13.84 -9.50
N PHE A 294 5.44 -14.76 -10.35
CA PHE A 294 4.93 -16.12 -10.36
C PHE A 294 6.06 -17.10 -10.09
N ASP A 295 5.77 -18.06 -9.21
CA ASP A 295 6.60 -19.23 -8.96
C ASP A 295 6.27 -20.34 -9.97
N ILE A 296 7.30 -20.90 -10.58
CA ILE A 296 7.28 -21.98 -11.56
C ILE A 296 8.20 -23.14 -11.18
N SER A 297 8.57 -23.26 -9.90
CA SER A 297 9.43 -24.31 -9.34
C SER A 297 8.96 -25.74 -9.65
N ASP A 298 7.66 -25.90 -9.91
CA ASP A 298 7.05 -27.18 -10.29
C ASP A 298 7.49 -27.70 -11.67
N LYS A 299 8.20 -26.87 -12.46
CA LYS A 299 8.81 -27.21 -13.77
C LYS A 299 7.84 -27.89 -14.76
N ASN A 300 6.60 -27.41 -14.84
CA ASN A 300 5.71 -27.77 -15.94
C ASN A 300 6.33 -27.35 -17.28
N ASP A 301 6.10 -28.14 -18.34
CA ASP A 301 6.63 -27.83 -19.67
C ASP A 301 6.21 -26.43 -20.14
N SER A 302 4.94 -26.05 -19.92
CA SER A 302 4.37 -24.78 -20.36
C SER A 302 3.63 -24.05 -19.24
N TYR A 303 3.87 -22.75 -19.16
CA TYR A 303 3.16 -21.80 -18.31
C TYR A 303 2.62 -20.64 -19.13
N TYR A 304 1.49 -20.08 -18.72
CA TYR A 304 0.81 -19.00 -19.43
C TYR A 304 0.51 -17.86 -18.46
N ILE A 305 1.15 -16.73 -18.71
CA ILE A 305 0.89 -15.45 -18.07
C ILE A 305 -0.17 -14.72 -18.91
N VAL A 306 -1.39 -14.59 -18.38
CA VAL A 306 -2.43 -13.75 -18.99
C VAL A 306 -2.31 -12.35 -18.39
N TYR A 307 -2.06 -11.35 -19.24
CA TYR A 307 -1.87 -9.98 -18.78
C TYR A 307 -3.10 -9.45 -18.01
N GLY A 308 -2.84 -8.88 -16.82
CA GLY A 308 -3.87 -8.37 -15.90
C GLY A 308 -4.41 -9.41 -14.90
N ASP A 309 -3.95 -10.65 -14.95
CA ASP A 309 -4.30 -11.69 -13.98
C ASP A 309 -3.23 -11.88 -12.91
N SER A 310 -3.67 -12.33 -11.73
CA SER A 310 -2.81 -12.70 -10.61
C SER A 310 -2.50 -14.19 -10.52
N ILE A 311 -2.92 -14.99 -11.52
CA ILE A 311 -2.74 -16.44 -11.58
C ILE A 311 -1.93 -16.77 -12.83
N ILE A 312 -0.97 -17.69 -12.70
CA ILE A 312 -0.30 -18.33 -13.83
C ILE A 312 -1.02 -19.63 -14.17
N TYR A 313 -1.26 -19.87 -15.46
CA TYR A 313 -1.98 -21.07 -15.92
C TYR A 313 -0.99 -22.09 -16.49
N THR A 314 -1.37 -23.37 -16.48
CA THR A 314 -0.56 -24.50 -17.00
C THR A 314 -1.31 -25.31 -18.06
N SER A 315 -2.40 -24.73 -18.60
CA SER A 315 -3.28 -25.34 -19.58
C SER A 315 -3.85 -24.29 -20.54
N LEU A 316 -3.81 -24.58 -21.84
CA LEU A 316 -4.40 -23.74 -22.89
C LEU A 316 -5.91 -23.59 -22.77
N ILE A 317 -6.59 -24.62 -22.26
CA ILE A 317 -8.04 -24.58 -22.03
C ILE A 317 -8.39 -23.46 -21.06
N ASP A 318 -7.63 -23.35 -19.96
CA ASP A 318 -7.85 -22.31 -18.97
C ASP A 318 -7.51 -20.92 -19.52
N VAL A 319 -6.47 -20.82 -20.36
CA VAL A 319 -6.12 -19.56 -21.06
C VAL A 319 -7.23 -19.12 -22.01
N ILE A 320 -7.84 -20.03 -22.77
CA ILE A 320 -8.97 -19.68 -23.66
C ILE A 320 -10.17 -19.23 -22.85
N ASN A 321 -10.56 -20.02 -21.86
CA ASN A 321 -11.64 -19.67 -20.93
C ASN A 321 -11.40 -18.31 -20.30
N ARG A 322 -10.16 -18.02 -19.95
CA ARG A 322 -9.79 -16.73 -19.36
C ARG A 322 -9.79 -15.61 -20.39
N THR A 323 -9.32 -15.81 -21.61
CA THR A 323 -9.24 -14.74 -22.63
C THR A 323 -10.57 -14.39 -23.29
N ASN A 324 -11.57 -15.28 -23.17
CA ASN A 324 -12.95 -15.02 -23.60
C ASN A 324 -13.65 -13.90 -22.79
N PRO A 325 -14.78 -13.37 -23.31
CA PRO A 325 -15.67 -12.51 -22.54
C PRO A 325 -16.06 -13.14 -21.21
N ARG A 326 -15.86 -12.38 -20.13
CA ARG A 326 -15.99 -12.84 -18.75
C ARG A 326 -16.49 -11.71 -17.86
N ILE A 327 -17.05 -12.07 -16.72
CA ILE A 327 -17.26 -11.12 -15.64
C ILE A 327 -15.87 -10.93 -15.01
N LYS A 328 -15.27 -9.75 -15.19
CA LYS A 328 -13.92 -9.47 -14.67
C LYS A 328 -13.92 -9.48 -13.16
N TYR A 329 -14.95 -8.88 -12.58
CA TYR A 329 -15.02 -8.59 -11.16
C TYR A 329 -16.47 -8.30 -10.76
N ALA A 330 -16.86 -8.68 -9.55
CA ALA A 330 -18.17 -8.36 -8.99
C ALA A 330 -18.05 -8.08 -7.49
N VAL A 331 -18.68 -7.00 -7.02
CA VAL A 331 -18.61 -6.56 -5.62
C VAL A 331 -19.97 -6.24 -5.03
N MET A 332 -20.05 -6.48 -3.73
CA MET A 332 -21.10 -6.02 -2.86
C MET A 332 -20.50 -5.08 -1.81
N ASP A 333 -20.62 -3.77 -2.08
CA ASP A 333 -20.27 -2.71 -1.13
C ASP A 333 -21.50 -2.24 -0.33
N GLU A 334 -22.70 -2.41 -0.88
CA GLU A 334 -23.98 -1.97 -0.29
C GLU A 334 -24.92 -3.18 -0.08
N ALA A 335 -25.84 -3.07 0.87
CA ALA A 335 -26.71 -4.18 1.27
C ALA A 335 -27.74 -4.58 0.20
N ASP A 336 -28.10 -3.65 -0.68
CA ASP A 336 -29.17 -3.77 -1.68
C ASP A 336 -28.65 -3.66 -3.11
N LYS A 337 -27.32 -3.64 -3.31
CA LYS A 337 -26.71 -3.44 -4.62
C LYS A 337 -25.44 -4.27 -4.82
N ILE A 338 -25.38 -4.98 -5.95
CA ILE A 338 -24.17 -5.64 -6.45
C ILE A 338 -23.79 -5.00 -7.78
N VAL A 339 -22.51 -4.67 -7.94
CA VAL A 339 -21.97 -4.13 -9.19
C VAL A 339 -20.95 -5.11 -9.76
N ALA A 340 -21.10 -5.46 -11.03
CA ALA A 340 -20.14 -6.30 -11.75
C ALA A 340 -19.64 -5.62 -13.02
N HIS A 341 -18.38 -5.88 -13.34
CA HIS A 341 -17.69 -5.33 -14.50
C HIS A 341 -17.37 -6.45 -15.49
N LEU A 342 -17.68 -6.23 -16.76
CA LEU A 342 -17.49 -7.19 -17.83
C LEU A 342 -16.17 -6.92 -18.58
N SER A 343 -15.59 -7.96 -19.19
CA SER A 343 -14.43 -7.80 -20.08
C SER A 343 -14.79 -7.39 -21.50
N ASP A 344 -16.06 -7.53 -21.86
CA ASP A 344 -16.60 -7.23 -23.16
C ASP A 344 -18.09 -6.87 -23.06
N THR A 345 -18.61 -6.23 -24.10
CA THR A 345 -20.03 -5.88 -24.17
C THR A 345 -20.86 -7.16 -24.33
N PRO A 346 -21.92 -7.36 -23.51
CA PRO A 346 -22.74 -8.56 -23.59
C PRO A 346 -23.54 -8.58 -24.89
N LEU A 347 -23.71 -9.78 -25.45
CA LEU A 347 -24.55 -10.02 -26.63
C LEU A 347 -26.02 -9.77 -26.32
N ILE A 348 -26.81 -9.42 -27.34
CA ILE A 348 -28.26 -9.32 -27.19
C ILE A 348 -28.80 -10.71 -26.81
N GLY A 349 -29.66 -10.79 -25.79
CA GLY A 349 -30.15 -12.08 -25.26
C GLY A 349 -29.19 -12.77 -24.28
N THR A 350 -28.09 -12.11 -23.91
CA THR A 350 -27.35 -12.47 -22.70
C THR A 350 -28.17 -12.05 -21.49
N PHE A 351 -28.54 -13.00 -20.64
CA PHE A 351 -29.17 -12.75 -19.35
C PHE A 351 -28.21 -13.14 -18.25
N PHE A 352 -28.16 -12.32 -17.21
CA PHE A 352 -27.37 -12.59 -16.01
C PHE A 352 -28.31 -12.89 -14.85
N GLU A 353 -27.94 -13.88 -14.06
CA GLU A 353 -28.70 -14.36 -12.92
C GLU A 353 -27.86 -14.28 -11.66
N LEU A 354 -28.50 -13.92 -10.55
CA LEU A 354 -27.88 -13.96 -9.24
C LEU A 354 -28.18 -15.32 -8.58
N TRP A 355 -27.14 -15.96 -8.07
CA TRP A 355 -27.23 -17.22 -7.36
C TRP A 355 -26.61 -17.07 -5.97
N ILE A 356 -27.26 -17.63 -4.95
CA ILE A 356 -26.73 -17.65 -3.57
C ILE A 356 -26.77 -19.10 -3.09
N ASN A 357 -25.62 -19.62 -2.65
CA ASN A 357 -25.46 -21.00 -2.18
C ASN A 357 -26.07 -22.03 -3.15
N SER A 358 -25.75 -21.89 -4.45
CA SER A 358 -26.27 -22.76 -5.53
C SER A 358 -27.78 -22.67 -5.79
N GLN A 359 -28.49 -21.67 -5.25
CA GLN A 359 -29.90 -21.42 -5.54
C GLN A 359 -30.04 -20.11 -6.33
N LYS A 360 -30.78 -20.16 -7.44
CA LYS A 360 -31.14 -18.96 -8.20
C LYS A 360 -32.05 -18.09 -7.34
N ILE A 361 -31.77 -16.79 -7.32
CA ILE A 361 -32.61 -15.80 -6.65
C ILE A 361 -33.52 -15.17 -7.69
N ASP A 362 -34.82 -15.37 -7.51
CA ASP A 362 -35.86 -14.72 -8.31
C ASP A 362 -36.15 -13.30 -7.79
N ASP A 363 -36.84 -12.48 -8.59
CA ASP A 363 -37.26 -11.10 -8.26
C ASP A 363 -36.10 -10.10 -7.99
N VAL A 364 -34.90 -10.38 -8.51
CA VAL A 364 -33.77 -9.43 -8.50
C VAL A 364 -33.84 -8.55 -9.75
N ASP A 365 -33.72 -7.24 -9.57
CA ASP A 365 -33.67 -6.29 -10.68
C ASP A 365 -32.25 -6.25 -11.27
N LEU A 366 -32.14 -6.26 -12.60
CA LEU A 366 -30.88 -6.18 -13.32
C LEU A 366 -30.86 -5.00 -14.29
N ILE A 367 -29.85 -4.13 -14.14
CA ILE A 367 -29.53 -3.07 -15.09
C ILE A 367 -28.24 -3.46 -15.82
N ILE A 368 -28.30 -3.51 -17.15
CA ILE A 368 -27.14 -3.75 -18.02
C ILE A 368 -26.76 -2.44 -18.70
N LYS A 369 -25.54 -1.95 -18.43
CA LYS A 369 -24.94 -0.79 -19.10
C LYS A 369 -23.95 -1.27 -20.15
N TYR A 370 -24.31 -1.12 -21.43
CA TYR A 370 -23.56 -1.70 -22.53
C TYR A 370 -22.27 -0.91 -22.83
N ASN A 371 -22.30 0.41 -22.68
CA ASN A 371 -21.17 1.29 -22.97
C ASN A 371 -20.09 1.21 -21.89
N SER A 372 -20.50 1.16 -20.62
CA SER A 372 -19.56 1.04 -19.49
C SER A 372 -19.24 -0.41 -19.11
N GLN A 373 -19.83 -1.40 -19.80
CA GLN A 373 -19.61 -2.83 -19.55
C GLN A 373 -19.89 -3.22 -18.09
N GLN A 374 -21.02 -2.73 -17.55
CA GLN A 374 -21.40 -2.91 -16.15
C GLN A 374 -22.75 -3.61 -16.00
N LEU A 375 -22.84 -4.44 -14.97
CA LEU A 375 -24.09 -5.01 -14.46
C LEU A 375 -24.36 -4.44 -13.08
N ILE A 376 -25.60 -4.04 -12.82
CA ILE A 376 -26.03 -3.58 -11.51
C ILE A 376 -27.24 -4.41 -11.12
N PHE A 377 -27.10 -5.22 -10.06
CA PHE A 377 -28.20 -5.95 -9.46
C PHE A 377 -28.72 -5.17 -8.25
N THR A 378 -30.04 -5.01 -8.18
CA THR A 378 -30.74 -4.34 -7.06
C THR A 378 -31.90 -5.21 -6.55
N ASN A 379 -32.58 -4.78 -5.48
CA ASN A 379 -33.64 -5.55 -4.82
C ASN A 379 -33.14 -6.91 -4.27
N LEU A 380 -31.96 -6.89 -3.64
CA LEU A 380 -31.31 -8.09 -3.13
C LEU A 380 -32.04 -8.67 -1.89
N PRO A 381 -31.88 -9.98 -1.61
CA PRO A 381 -32.38 -10.60 -0.39
C PRO A 381 -31.83 -9.92 0.88
N LYS A 382 -32.70 -9.69 1.88
CA LYS A 382 -32.32 -8.97 3.12
C LYS A 382 -31.37 -9.74 4.04
N ASN A 383 -31.33 -11.07 3.95
CA ASN A 383 -30.66 -11.94 4.93
C ASN A 383 -29.43 -12.64 4.33
N ILE A 384 -28.55 -11.90 3.65
CA ILE A 384 -27.29 -12.44 3.14
C ILE A 384 -26.27 -12.51 4.30
N ASN A 385 -25.73 -13.71 4.55
CA ASN A 385 -24.66 -13.95 5.51
C ASN A 385 -23.28 -13.69 4.87
N GLY A 386 -22.28 -13.37 5.68
CA GLY A 386 -20.92 -13.12 5.18
C GLY A 386 -20.30 -14.35 4.51
N SER A 387 -20.67 -15.57 4.93
CA SER A 387 -20.12 -16.81 4.40
C SER A 387 -20.90 -17.38 3.22
N ASP A 388 -21.95 -16.69 2.75
CA ASP A 388 -22.72 -17.15 1.59
C ASP A 388 -21.88 -17.04 0.30
N LEU A 389 -21.95 -18.09 -0.54
CA LEU A 389 -21.38 -18.04 -1.88
C LEU A 389 -22.38 -17.34 -2.80
N ILE A 390 -22.08 -16.10 -3.17
CA ILE A 390 -22.86 -15.31 -4.12
C ILE A 390 -22.17 -15.39 -5.48
N GLU A 391 -22.91 -15.73 -6.52
CA GLU A 391 -22.42 -15.90 -7.87
C GLU A 391 -23.28 -15.12 -8.86
N ILE A 392 -22.63 -14.55 -9.87
CA ILE A 392 -23.31 -14.10 -11.08
C ILE A 392 -23.05 -15.14 -12.14
N ARG A 393 -24.14 -15.68 -12.71
CA ARG A 393 -24.10 -16.64 -13.81
C ARG A 393 -24.71 -16.00 -15.05
N ALA A 394 -24.27 -16.42 -16.22
CA ALA A 394 -24.89 -16.04 -17.48
C ALA A 394 -25.42 -17.28 -18.19
N ASN A 395 -26.41 -17.09 -19.07
CA ASN A 395 -26.94 -18.14 -19.93
C ASN A 395 -26.03 -18.51 -21.11
N ASN A 396 -24.89 -17.83 -21.28
CA ASN A 396 -23.98 -18.01 -22.42
C ASN A 396 -22.49 -17.96 -22.00
N THR A 397 -21.60 -17.46 -22.87
CA THR A 397 -20.13 -17.58 -22.78
C THR A 397 -19.48 -16.98 -21.53
N PHE A 398 -20.19 -16.23 -20.69
CA PHE A 398 -19.62 -15.66 -19.46
C PHE A 398 -19.60 -16.72 -18.35
N LEU A 399 -18.40 -17.12 -17.94
CA LEU A 399 -18.22 -18.04 -16.82
C LEU A 399 -18.79 -17.45 -15.51
N PRO A 400 -19.34 -18.30 -14.63
CA PRO A 400 -19.75 -17.90 -13.29
C PRO A 400 -18.64 -17.15 -12.55
N THR A 401 -19.01 -16.06 -11.87
CA THR A 401 -18.07 -15.27 -11.07
C THR A 401 -18.63 -15.03 -9.67
N LYS A 402 -17.76 -15.23 -8.68
CA LYS A 402 -18.07 -14.94 -7.28
C LYS A 402 -18.16 -13.44 -7.06
N VAL A 403 -19.18 -13.03 -6.30
CA VAL A 403 -19.31 -11.65 -5.81
C VAL A 403 -18.52 -11.52 -4.51
N LEU A 404 -17.59 -10.56 -4.46
CA LEU A 404 -16.82 -10.27 -3.27
C LEU A 404 -17.56 -9.27 -2.39
N MET A 405 -17.82 -9.68 -1.14
CA MET A 405 -18.35 -8.78 -0.12
C MET A 405 -17.22 -7.95 0.46
N ARG A 406 -17.30 -6.63 0.30
CA ARG A 406 -16.32 -5.66 0.79
C ARG A 406 -16.95 -4.83 1.90
N ASN A 407 -17.40 -3.60 1.62
CA ASN A 407 -17.99 -2.72 2.62
C ASN A 407 -19.29 -3.28 3.21
N TYR A 408 -19.96 -4.21 2.52
CA TYR A 408 -21.07 -4.95 3.09
C TYR A 408 -20.72 -5.68 4.41
N LEU A 409 -19.46 -6.10 4.56
CA LEU A 409 -19.00 -6.80 5.76
C LEU A 409 -18.91 -5.89 7.00
N ASP A 410 -18.94 -4.56 6.84
CA ASP A 410 -18.87 -3.59 7.94
C ASP A 410 -20.00 -3.78 8.96
N LYS A 411 -21.15 -4.33 8.53
CA LYS A 411 -22.28 -4.64 9.41
C LYS A 411 -21.98 -5.73 10.45
N PHE A 412 -20.97 -6.55 10.22
CA PHE A 412 -20.51 -7.61 11.14
C PHE A 412 -19.48 -7.07 12.15
N PHE A 413 -19.56 -5.79 12.50
CA PHE A 413 -18.68 -5.18 13.49
C PHE A 413 -18.81 -5.86 14.85
N TYR A 414 -17.68 -6.23 15.45
CA TYR A 414 -17.61 -6.81 16.78
C TYR A 414 -17.18 -5.75 17.81
N PRO A 415 -18.04 -5.39 18.79
CA PRO A 415 -17.77 -4.26 19.69
C PRO A 415 -16.90 -4.60 20.91
N GLU A 416 -16.78 -5.88 21.28
CA GLU A 416 -16.10 -6.28 22.52
C GLU A 416 -14.56 -6.26 22.37
N ASN A 417 -13.84 -6.41 23.48
CA ASN A 417 -12.39 -6.25 23.56
C ASN A 417 -11.61 -7.58 23.75
N ASP A 418 -12.20 -8.71 23.37
CA ASP A 418 -11.64 -10.07 23.47
C ASP A 418 -11.26 -10.68 22.10
N MET A 419 -10.80 -9.85 21.16
CA MET A 419 -10.25 -10.31 19.88
C MET A 419 -8.85 -10.95 20.05
N GLY A 420 -8.53 -11.94 19.22
CA GLY A 420 -7.26 -12.65 19.30
C GLY A 420 -7.25 -13.67 20.44
N ILE A 421 -6.30 -13.55 21.37
CA ILE A 421 -6.17 -14.44 22.52
C ILE A 421 -6.42 -13.67 23.82
N THR A 422 -7.28 -14.21 24.68
CA THR A 422 -7.42 -13.73 26.06
C THR A 422 -7.28 -14.89 27.05
N PHE A 423 -6.61 -14.62 28.17
CA PHE A 423 -6.42 -15.60 29.24
C PHE A 423 -7.32 -15.27 30.44
N ASN A 424 -8.01 -16.29 30.95
CA ASN A 424 -8.67 -16.29 32.25
C ASN A 424 -8.04 -17.39 33.13
N ASP A 425 -8.36 -17.44 34.44
CA ASP A 425 -7.68 -18.29 35.44
C ASP A 425 -7.44 -19.76 35.01
N SER A 426 -8.36 -20.37 34.24
CA SER A 426 -8.24 -21.75 33.77
C SER A 426 -8.45 -21.95 32.27
N THR A 427 -8.61 -20.88 31.50
CA THR A 427 -9.01 -20.98 30.08
C THR A 427 -8.28 -20.01 29.18
N ILE A 428 -7.95 -20.46 27.97
CA ILE A 428 -7.48 -19.64 26.85
C ILE A 428 -8.67 -19.46 25.90
N SER A 429 -9.13 -18.24 25.73
CA SER A 429 -10.15 -17.92 24.73
C SER A 429 -9.45 -17.44 23.47
N LEU A 430 -9.82 -18.03 22.32
CA LEU A 430 -9.36 -17.60 21.01
C LEU A 430 -10.55 -17.09 20.21
N ARG A 431 -10.42 -15.92 19.59
CA ARG A 431 -11.45 -15.30 18.75
C ARG A 431 -10.85 -14.71 17.47
N LEU A 432 -11.38 -15.15 16.33
CA LEU A 432 -11.02 -14.65 15.00
C LEU A 432 -12.23 -14.04 14.31
N TRP A 433 -12.08 -12.84 13.75
CA TRP A 433 -13.09 -12.24 12.89
C TRP A 433 -12.90 -12.77 11.46
N ALA A 434 -13.85 -13.57 10.98
CA ALA A 434 -13.79 -14.24 9.70
C ALA A 434 -15.21 -14.44 9.15
N PRO A 435 -15.96 -13.36 8.87
CA PRO A 435 -17.37 -13.42 8.49
C PRO A 435 -17.60 -14.23 7.21
N THR A 436 -16.59 -14.30 6.34
CA THR A 436 -16.66 -15.00 5.05
C THR A 436 -16.31 -16.48 5.13
N ALA A 437 -15.73 -16.94 6.24
CA ALA A 437 -15.39 -18.34 6.42
C ALA A 437 -16.63 -19.17 6.75
N LYS A 438 -16.77 -20.34 6.12
CA LYS A 438 -17.79 -21.35 6.47
C LYS A 438 -17.43 -22.09 7.75
N LYS A 439 -16.13 -22.29 7.97
CA LYS A 439 -15.56 -23.01 9.11
C LYS A 439 -14.16 -22.47 9.40
N VAL A 440 -13.82 -22.42 10.68
CA VAL A 440 -12.50 -22.05 11.18
C VAL A 440 -12.03 -23.09 12.19
N GLU A 441 -10.79 -23.55 12.07
CA GLU A 441 -10.13 -24.39 13.05
C GLU A 441 -8.85 -23.72 13.55
N VAL A 442 -8.56 -23.84 14.84
CA VAL A 442 -7.23 -23.58 15.37
C VAL A 442 -6.41 -24.86 15.31
N LEU A 443 -5.20 -24.75 14.80
CA LEU A 443 -4.21 -25.82 14.71
C LEU A 443 -3.12 -25.54 15.74
N LEU A 444 -2.85 -26.47 16.66
CA LEU A 444 -1.82 -26.31 17.69
C LEU A 444 -0.62 -27.22 17.42
N TYR A 445 0.57 -26.70 17.72
CA TYR A 445 1.86 -27.36 17.53
C TYR A 445 2.72 -27.26 18.79
N ASN A 446 3.39 -28.36 19.13
CA ASN A 446 4.33 -28.43 20.24
C ASN A 446 5.68 -27.73 19.94
N GLU A 447 6.07 -27.68 18.66
CA GLU A 447 7.36 -27.15 18.21
C GLU A 447 7.16 -26.13 17.08
N ASP A 448 8.06 -25.15 17.00
CA ASP A 448 8.09 -24.22 15.88
C ASP A 448 8.86 -24.79 14.69
N LEU A 449 8.18 -25.64 13.94
CA LEU A 449 8.76 -26.28 12.78
C LEU A 449 8.64 -25.34 11.57
N THR A 450 9.76 -24.75 11.17
CA THR A 450 9.88 -23.83 10.03
C THR A 450 9.89 -24.54 8.68
N THR A 451 9.97 -25.88 8.64
CA THR A 451 10.02 -26.67 7.40
C THR A 451 8.79 -27.57 7.22
N ASN A 452 8.12 -27.39 6.07
CA ASN A 452 7.16 -28.28 5.39
C ASN A 452 6.22 -29.14 6.27
N LYS A 453 5.00 -28.61 6.50
CA LYS A 453 3.75 -29.33 6.79
C LYS A 453 3.91 -30.63 7.60
N LYS A 454 4.23 -30.52 8.90
CA LYS A 454 3.77 -31.54 9.85
C LYS A 454 2.28 -31.34 10.16
N GLN A 455 1.57 -32.45 10.34
CA GLN A 455 0.21 -32.44 10.89
C GLN A 455 0.24 -31.72 12.25
N PRO A 456 -0.80 -30.94 12.60
CA PRO A 456 -0.87 -30.34 13.92
C PRO A 456 -0.98 -31.42 14.99
N ASP A 457 -0.44 -31.15 16.17
CA ASP A 457 -0.59 -32.04 17.33
C ASP A 457 -2.04 -32.06 17.82
N PHE A 458 -2.73 -30.92 17.71
CA PHE A 458 -4.14 -30.77 18.05
C PHE A 458 -4.87 -29.86 17.05
N SER A 459 -6.15 -30.11 16.84
CA SER A 459 -6.99 -29.25 16.00
C SER A 459 -8.37 -29.13 16.63
N PHE A 460 -8.88 -27.91 16.72
CA PHE A 460 -10.19 -27.62 17.29
C PHE A 460 -10.99 -26.68 16.38
N GLU A 461 -12.25 -27.01 16.15
CA GLU A 461 -13.17 -26.15 15.42
C GLU A 461 -13.71 -25.03 16.31
N LEU A 462 -13.64 -23.80 15.82
CA LEU A 462 -14.17 -22.63 16.52
C LEU A 462 -15.68 -22.50 16.25
N LYS A 463 -16.43 -22.11 17.28
CA LYS A 463 -17.87 -21.88 17.20
C LYS A 463 -18.18 -20.55 16.47
N PRO A 464 -18.98 -20.56 15.40
CA PRO A 464 -19.35 -19.33 14.68
C PRO A 464 -20.36 -18.49 15.48
N GLU A 465 -20.21 -17.18 15.39
CA GLU A 465 -21.14 -16.17 15.91
C GLU A 465 -21.59 -15.26 14.76
N ASN A 466 -22.61 -15.72 14.02
CA ASN A 466 -23.06 -15.10 12.76
C ASN A 466 -23.42 -13.61 12.87
N LYS A 467 -23.86 -13.14 14.04
CA LYS A 467 -24.21 -11.73 14.27
C LYS A 467 -23.02 -10.80 14.01
N TYR A 468 -21.83 -11.21 14.43
CA TYR A 468 -20.60 -10.43 14.33
C TYR A 468 -19.57 -11.06 13.38
N GLY A 469 -19.87 -12.21 12.78
CA GLY A 469 -18.93 -12.90 11.89
C GLY A 469 -17.65 -13.40 12.57
N THR A 470 -17.64 -13.45 13.91
CA THR A 470 -16.51 -13.99 14.68
C THR A 470 -16.64 -15.50 14.85
N HIS A 471 -15.51 -16.18 14.97
CA HIS A 471 -15.41 -17.57 15.39
C HIS A 471 -14.63 -17.62 16.69
N HIS A 472 -15.09 -18.39 17.69
CA HIS A 472 -14.44 -18.44 18.99
C HIS A 472 -14.37 -19.84 19.61
N ILE A 473 -13.40 -20.07 20.49
CA ILE A 473 -13.28 -21.28 21.30
C ILE A 473 -12.62 -20.98 22.64
N GLU A 474 -12.96 -21.77 23.65
CA GLU A 474 -12.25 -21.80 24.94
C GLU A 474 -11.51 -23.13 25.09
N LEU A 475 -10.23 -23.07 25.43
CA LEU A 475 -9.35 -24.20 25.67
C LEU A 475 -8.88 -24.19 27.13
N ASN A 476 -8.52 -25.34 27.69
CA ASN A 476 -7.93 -25.42 29.02
C ASN A 476 -6.48 -24.90 29.00
N SER A 477 -6.17 -23.89 29.81
CA SER A 477 -4.82 -23.31 29.84
C SER A 477 -3.74 -24.29 30.31
N ALA A 478 -4.07 -25.18 31.24
CA ALA A 478 -3.13 -26.17 31.77
C ALA A 478 -2.62 -27.16 30.70
N ASP A 479 -3.42 -27.41 29.66
CA ASP A 479 -3.12 -28.38 28.61
C ASP A 479 -2.47 -27.73 27.38
N TYR A 480 -2.84 -26.47 27.08
CA TYR A 480 -2.57 -25.85 25.77
C TYR A 480 -1.81 -24.52 25.80
N GLU A 481 -1.49 -23.96 26.96
CA GLU A 481 -0.55 -22.83 27.02
C GLU A 481 0.85 -23.25 26.49
N ASN A 482 1.61 -22.30 25.94
CA ASN A 482 2.93 -22.53 25.36
C ASN A 482 2.94 -23.43 24.11
N LYS A 483 1.88 -23.38 23.31
CA LYS A 483 1.81 -24.02 21.99
C LYS A 483 1.85 -22.97 20.89
N TYR A 484 2.45 -23.34 19.76
CA TYR A 484 2.35 -22.54 18.54
C TYR A 484 1.01 -22.80 17.86
N TYR A 485 0.50 -21.84 17.10
CA TYR A 485 -0.79 -21.99 16.44
C TYR A 485 -0.93 -21.25 15.11
N LEU A 486 -1.85 -21.76 14.29
CA LEU A 486 -2.36 -21.15 13.07
C LEU A 486 -3.87 -21.38 12.98
N TYR A 487 -4.56 -20.56 12.20
CA TYR A 487 -5.94 -20.82 11.81
C TYR A 487 -5.99 -21.51 10.45
N ARG A 488 -6.85 -22.53 10.33
CA ARG A 488 -7.25 -23.15 9.06
C ARG A 488 -8.68 -22.73 8.75
N LEU A 489 -8.88 -22.04 7.63
CA LEU A 489 -10.17 -21.48 7.22
C LEU A 489 -10.69 -22.16 5.95
N TYR A 490 -12.01 -22.33 5.89
CA TYR A 490 -12.71 -22.96 4.78
C TYR A 490 -13.68 -21.98 4.13
N PHE A 491 -13.64 -21.86 2.81
CA PHE A 491 -14.50 -20.98 2.03
C PHE A 491 -15.14 -21.75 0.89
N ASP A 492 -16.40 -21.45 0.59
CA ASP A 492 -16.99 -21.82 -0.69
C ASP A 492 -16.49 -20.82 -1.75
N ASP A 493 -15.95 -21.34 -2.85
CA ASP A 493 -15.31 -20.54 -3.89
C ASP A 493 -15.52 -21.13 -5.29
N LEU A 494 -15.12 -20.38 -6.32
CA LEU A 494 -15.16 -20.82 -7.72
C LEU A 494 -13.75 -20.98 -8.26
N ASP A 495 -13.49 -22.11 -8.92
CA ASP A 495 -12.25 -22.33 -9.65
C ASP A 495 -12.21 -21.45 -10.92
N PRO A 496 -11.06 -21.35 -11.62
CA PRO A 496 -10.96 -20.54 -12.85
C PRO A 496 -11.94 -20.92 -13.97
N ARG A 497 -12.60 -22.08 -13.87
CA ARG A 497 -13.60 -22.59 -14.83
C ARG A 497 -15.03 -22.33 -14.34
N GLY A 498 -15.20 -21.60 -13.24
CA GLY A 498 -16.49 -21.29 -12.63
C GLY A 498 -17.11 -22.47 -11.86
N LYS A 499 -16.33 -23.52 -11.57
CA LYS A 499 -16.81 -24.67 -10.80
C LYS A 499 -16.61 -24.43 -9.31
N GLN A 500 -17.66 -24.68 -8.54
CA GLN A 500 -17.58 -24.59 -7.08
C GLN A 500 -16.59 -25.59 -6.48
N TYR A 501 -15.83 -25.12 -5.49
CA TYR A 501 -14.96 -25.95 -4.66
C TYR A 501 -14.78 -25.32 -3.27
N THR A 502 -14.31 -26.13 -2.31
CA THR A 502 -13.94 -25.62 -0.98
C THR A 502 -12.48 -25.18 -0.99
N ARG A 503 -12.23 -23.88 -0.87
CA ARG A 503 -10.90 -23.32 -0.70
C ARG A 503 -10.49 -23.39 0.77
N VAL A 504 -9.31 -23.92 1.05
CA VAL A 504 -8.74 -23.99 2.41
C VAL A 504 -7.51 -23.09 2.49
N THR A 505 -7.47 -22.21 3.48
CA THR A 505 -6.32 -21.33 3.74
C THR A 505 -5.76 -21.55 5.14
N TYR A 506 -4.51 -21.12 5.34
CA TYR A 506 -3.82 -21.12 6.63
C TYR A 506 -3.32 -19.72 6.90
N ALA A 507 -3.65 -19.17 8.06
CA ALA A 507 -3.32 -17.79 8.41
C ALA A 507 -2.85 -17.69 9.87
N ILE A 508 -1.95 -16.74 10.13
CA ILE A 508 -1.59 -16.33 11.47
C ILE A 508 -2.63 -15.34 12.00
N ASP A 509 -2.86 -15.36 13.31
CA ASP A 509 -3.76 -14.44 13.99
C ASP A 509 -3.27 -12.99 13.83
N PRO A 510 -4.08 -12.08 13.26
CA PRO A 510 -3.73 -10.66 13.19
C PRO A 510 -3.44 -10.04 14.57
N TYR A 511 -4.04 -10.60 15.63
CA TYR A 511 -3.88 -10.16 17.01
C TYR A 511 -2.80 -10.93 17.79
N ALA A 512 -1.97 -11.76 17.14
CA ALA A 512 -0.95 -12.56 17.83
C ALA A 512 0.02 -11.67 18.64
N VAL A 513 0.17 -11.98 19.93
CA VAL A 513 1.06 -11.27 20.86
C VAL A 513 2.37 -12.02 21.15
N GLY A 514 2.40 -13.30 20.81
CA GLY A 514 3.59 -14.16 20.86
C GLY A 514 3.78 -14.83 19.51
N LEU A 515 5.04 -15.00 19.11
CA LEU A 515 5.41 -15.52 17.80
C LEU A 515 6.55 -16.53 17.90
N GLY A 516 6.54 -17.48 16.95
CA GLY A 516 7.71 -18.27 16.61
C GLY A 516 8.78 -17.47 15.85
N VAL A 517 9.89 -18.14 15.52
CA VAL A 517 10.98 -17.53 14.74
C VAL A 517 10.45 -17.13 13.35
N ASN A 518 10.87 -15.94 12.89
CA ASN A 518 10.41 -15.31 11.65
C ASN A 518 8.89 -15.03 11.59
N GLY A 519 8.16 -15.08 12.71
CA GLY A 519 6.75 -14.67 12.74
C GLY A 519 5.80 -15.55 11.92
N GLU A 520 6.15 -16.83 11.68
CA GLU A 520 5.36 -17.75 10.83
C GLU A 520 4.20 -18.44 11.55
N LYS A 521 4.20 -18.43 12.89
CA LYS A 521 3.11 -18.97 13.73
C LYS A 521 2.92 -18.10 14.96
N GLY A 522 1.67 -17.99 15.40
CA GLY A 522 1.37 -17.41 16.71
C GLY A 522 1.81 -18.34 17.82
N PHE A 523 1.96 -17.82 19.04
CA PHE A 523 2.30 -18.58 20.24
C PHE A 523 1.33 -18.23 21.37
N LEU A 524 0.72 -19.24 21.99
CA LEU A 524 -0.25 -19.06 23.07
C LEU A 524 0.48 -18.71 24.37
N VAL A 525 0.45 -17.43 24.73
CA VAL A 525 1.16 -16.89 25.90
C VAL A 525 0.33 -15.86 26.66
N ASN A 526 0.28 -16.02 27.99
CA ASN A 526 -0.33 -15.03 28.87
C ASN A 526 0.66 -13.90 29.20
N LEU A 527 0.41 -12.70 28.71
CA LEU A 527 1.27 -11.53 28.96
C LEU A 527 1.29 -11.08 30.42
N ASP A 528 0.29 -11.47 31.21
CA ASP A 528 0.20 -11.18 32.65
C ASP A 528 0.97 -12.18 33.52
N SER A 529 1.58 -13.21 32.91
CA SER A 529 2.43 -14.16 33.61
C SER A 529 3.64 -13.47 34.25
N PRO A 530 3.90 -13.66 35.56
CA PRO A 530 5.05 -13.05 36.25
C PRO A 530 6.41 -13.40 35.64
N SER A 531 6.54 -14.55 34.98
CA SER A 531 7.76 -14.98 34.27
C SER A 531 8.11 -14.09 33.07
N LEU A 532 7.16 -13.31 32.56
CA LEU A 532 7.34 -12.37 31.45
C LEU A 532 7.57 -10.94 31.90
N MET A 533 7.64 -10.71 33.21
CA MET A 533 7.79 -9.40 33.81
C MET A 533 9.20 -9.28 34.38
N PRO A 534 10.05 -8.35 33.91
CA PRO A 534 11.31 -8.09 34.58
C PRO A 534 11.04 -7.58 36.01
N ASN A 535 12.05 -7.72 36.88
CA ASN A 535 11.95 -7.24 38.26
C ASN A 535 11.45 -5.79 38.30
N GLN A 536 10.50 -5.50 39.19
CA GLN A 536 9.81 -4.19 39.35
C GLN A 536 8.79 -3.82 38.26
N TRP A 537 8.65 -4.57 37.16
CA TRP A 537 7.73 -4.21 36.07
C TRP A 537 6.29 -3.95 36.50
N GLN A 538 5.74 -4.81 37.37
CA GLN A 538 4.35 -4.73 37.80
C GLN A 538 4.07 -3.46 38.61
N GLU A 539 4.97 -3.12 39.54
CA GLU A 539 4.87 -1.93 40.40
C GLU A 539 5.34 -0.65 39.70
N HIS A 540 6.14 -0.78 38.64
CA HIS A 540 6.75 0.32 37.92
C HIS A 540 5.71 1.28 37.34
N LYS A 541 5.80 2.55 37.75
CA LYS A 541 5.02 3.66 37.22
C LYS A 541 6.00 4.71 36.72
N TYR A 542 6.06 4.87 35.41
CA TYR A 542 6.84 5.94 34.80
C TYR A 542 6.16 7.29 35.07
N SER A 543 6.92 8.23 35.64
CA SER A 543 6.46 9.59 35.85
C SER A 543 6.59 10.37 34.55
N ARG A 544 5.55 10.31 33.71
CA ARG A 544 5.49 11.08 32.45
C ARG A 544 5.62 12.57 32.71
N LEU A 545 6.15 13.29 31.72
CA LEU A 545 6.20 14.74 31.75
C LEU A 545 4.79 15.30 31.95
N GLU A 546 4.67 16.32 32.81
CA GLU A 546 3.38 16.95 33.07
C GLU A 546 2.84 17.68 31.84
N ASN A 547 3.72 18.37 31.10
CA ASN A 547 3.38 19.09 29.89
C ASN A 547 4.02 18.41 28.67
N LYS A 548 3.27 18.29 27.58
CA LYS A 548 3.77 17.63 26.36
C LYS A 548 4.80 18.50 25.62
N GLU A 549 4.74 19.81 25.78
CA GLU A 549 5.66 20.81 25.21
C GLU A 549 7.09 20.68 25.74
N ASP A 550 7.25 19.95 26.86
CA ASP A 550 8.53 19.64 27.51
C ASP A 550 9.25 18.48 26.82
N THR A 551 8.56 17.82 25.88
CA THR A 551 9.11 16.73 25.11
C THR A 551 10.25 17.21 24.20
N ILE A 552 11.35 16.47 24.25
CA ILE A 552 12.48 16.52 23.33
C ILE A 552 12.72 15.09 22.87
N ILE A 553 12.47 14.86 21.58
CA ILE A 553 12.48 13.53 20.95
C ILE A 553 13.86 13.25 20.36
N TYR A 554 14.36 12.04 20.60
CA TYR A 554 15.58 11.51 19.98
C TYR A 554 15.26 10.23 19.20
N GLU A 555 15.33 10.28 17.87
CA GLU A 555 15.02 9.12 17.02
C GLU A 555 16.24 8.24 16.79
N THR A 556 16.08 6.92 16.94
CA THR A 556 17.14 5.96 16.62
C THR A 556 16.60 4.57 16.26
N HIS A 557 17.47 3.74 15.69
CA HIS A 557 17.22 2.33 15.40
C HIS A 557 17.96 1.45 16.42
N LEU A 558 17.29 0.40 16.94
CA LEU A 558 17.83 -0.45 18.01
C LEU A 558 19.18 -1.09 17.65
N ARG A 559 19.31 -1.57 16.42
CA ARG A 559 20.57 -2.15 15.93
C ARG A 559 21.65 -1.08 15.84
N ASP A 560 21.37 0.00 15.14
CA ASP A 560 22.33 1.07 14.82
C ASP A 560 22.93 1.67 16.09
N PHE A 561 22.09 1.86 17.10
CA PHE A 561 22.44 2.48 18.38
C PHE A 561 23.52 1.72 19.14
N THR A 562 23.62 0.39 18.98
CA THR A 562 24.46 -0.44 19.84
C THR A 562 25.31 -1.49 19.12
N ILE A 563 25.15 -1.67 17.80
CA ILE A 563 25.85 -2.73 17.04
C ILE A 563 27.36 -2.51 16.95
N SER A 564 27.81 -1.25 16.97
CA SER A 564 29.23 -0.90 16.90
C SER A 564 30.03 -1.48 18.07
N LEU A 565 31.24 -1.96 17.78
CA LEU A 565 32.23 -2.36 18.80
C LEU A 565 32.55 -1.20 19.75
N GLU A 566 32.53 0.03 19.24
CA GLU A 566 32.80 1.25 19.99
C GLU A 566 31.74 1.55 21.05
N SER A 567 30.57 0.89 20.99
CA SER A 567 29.53 1.06 21.99
C SER A 567 29.97 0.66 23.39
N GLY A 568 30.98 -0.21 23.54
CA GLY A 568 31.39 -0.76 24.84
C GLY A 568 30.35 -1.73 25.45
N ILE A 569 29.26 -2.03 24.74
CA ILE A 569 28.23 -2.97 25.17
C ILE A 569 28.71 -4.41 24.93
N PRO A 570 28.40 -5.38 25.80
CA PRO A 570 28.75 -6.78 25.59
C PRO A 570 28.23 -7.32 24.24
N GLU A 571 29.05 -8.09 23.53
CA GLU A 571 28.77 -8.59 22.17
C GLU A 571 27.37 -9.20 22.03
N LYS A 572 26.94 -10.05 22.98
CA LYS A 572 25.63 -10.72 22.96
C LYS A 572 24.42 -9.78 23.06
N LEU A 573 24.63 -8.55 23.52
CA LEU A 573 23.56 -7.55 23.72
C LEU A 573 23.54 -6.50 22.61
N ARG A 574 24.59 -6.42 21.78
CA ARG A 574 24.68 -5.41 20.72
C ARG A 574 23.60 -5.62 19.66
N GLY A 575 22.91 -4.55 19.34
CA GLY A 575 21.76 -4.53 18.45
C GLY A 575 20.54 -5.31 18.95
N LYS A 576 20.45 -5.57 20.25
CA LYS A 576 19.34 -6.28 20.91
C LYS A 576 18.57 -5.35 21.85
N PHE A 577 17.35 -5.71 22.22
CA PHE A 577 16.52 -4.96 23.17
C PHE A 577 17.30 -4.62 24.47
N LEU A 578 17.96 -5.62 25.05
CA LEU A 578 18.73 -5.46 26.29
C LEU A 578 19.97 -4.57 26.13
N GLY A 579 20.54 -4.46 24.92
CA GLY A 579 21.66 -3.57 24.65
C GLY A 579 21.24 -2.11 24.65
N ALA A 580 20.05 -1.81 24.11
CA ALA A 580 19.57 -0.43 23.98
C ALA A 580 19.45 0.30 25.32
N SER A 581 19.11 -0.43 26.39
CA SER A 581 19.02 0.10 27.76
C SER A 581 20.21 -0.29 28.66
N TYR A 582 21.31 -0.80 28.10
CA TYR A 582 22.49 -1.21 28.88
C TYR A 582 23.19 0.02 29.46
N SER A 583 23.32 0.06 30.80
CA SER A 583 23.98 1.18 31.51
C SER A 583 25.42 0.83 31.91
N GLY A 584 26.27 1.85 31.98
CA GLY A 584 27.68 1.75 32.30
C GLY A 584 28.58 1.49 31.08
N ALA A 585 28.08 1.72 29.87
CA ALA A 585 28.85 1.58 28.64
C ALA A 585 29.61 2.87 28.27
N TYR A 586 30.82 2.69 27.76
CA TYR A 586 31.72 3.78 27.38
C TYR A 586 32.57 3.38 26.18
N TYR A 587 32.88 4.36 25.33
CA TYR A 587 33.96 4.29 24.37
C TYR A 587 35.24 4.80 25.05
N THR A 588 36.37 4.14 24.80
CA THR A 588 37.70 4.60 25.25
C THR A 588 38.60 4.68 24.04
N ASN A 589 39.21 5.85 23.80
CA ASN A 589 40.24 5.98 22.79
C ASN A 589 41.54 5.35 23.32
N GLU A 590 42.09 4.38 22.58
CA GLU A 590 43.24 3.58 23.05
C GLU A 590 44.54 4.38 23.17
N GLU A 591 44.71 5.43 22.36
CA GLU A 591 45.93 6.23 22.33
C GLU A 591 45.97 7.30 23.45
N SER A 592 44.86 8.01 23.64
CA SER A 592 44.74 9.11 24.61
C SER A 592 44.25 8.67 25.99
N GLY A 593 43.55 7.53 26.07
CA GLY A 593 42.87 7.06 27.28
C GLY A 593 41.59 7.83 27.62
N GLU A 594 41.17 8.79 26.79
CA GLU A 594 39.93 9.55 26.98
C GLU A 594 38.68 8.68 26.80
N LYS A 595 37.62 9.03 27.54
CA LYS A 595 36.36 8.27 27.55
C LYS A 595 35.15 9.15 27.34
N VAL A 596 34.14 8.58 26.66
CA VAL A 596 32.79 9.13 26.56
C VAL A 596 31.75 8.05 26.85
N SER A 597 30.64 8.45 27.48
CA SER A 597 29.48 7.57 27.68
C SER A 597 28.85 7.22 26.33
N THR A 598 28.29 6.02 26.22
CA THR A 598 27.60 5.52 25.02
C THR A 598 26.20 5.03 25.38
N GLY A 599 25.41 4.66 24.37
CA GLY A 599 24.08 4.10 24.56
C GLY A 599 23.17 5.01 25.41
N VAL A 600 22.36 4.40 26.28
CA VAL A 600 21.40 5.13 27.12
C VAL A 600 22.03 6.20 28.00
N ASP A 601 23.24 5.98 28.53
CA ASP A 601 23.89 6.97 29.40
C ASP A 601 24.34 8.21 28.62
N SER A 602 24.60 8.08 27.32
CA SER A 602 24.81 9.23 26.43
C SER A 602 23.54 10.07 26.25
N LEU A 603 22.36 9.45 26.19
CA LEU A 603 21.08 10.16 26.08
C LEU A 603 20.76 10.93 27.37
N VAL A 604 21.01 10.30 28.52
CA VAL A 604 20.88 10.96 29.83
C VAL A 604 21.84 12.15 29.92
N GLU A 605 23.08 11.98 29.47
CA GLU A 605 24.07 13.07 29.43
C GLU A 605 23.64 14.21 28.52
N LEU A 606 23.05 13.90 27.35
CA LEU A 606 22.54 14.89 26.39
C LEU A 606 21.32 15.65 26.93
N GLY A 607 20.48 14.98 27.72
CA GLY A 607 19.35 15.58 28.43
C GLY A 607 18.00 15.50 27.72
N VAL A 608 17.91 14.69 26.65
CA VAL A 608 16.65 14.39 25.95
C VAL A 608 15.64 13.73 26.88
N THR A 609 14.37 13.76 26.50
CA THR A 609 13.28 13.26 27.37
C THR A 609 12.64 11.98 26.86
N HIS A 610 12.64 11.79 25.54
CA HIS A 610 12.00 10.66 24.90
C HIS A 610 12.93 10.07 23.84
N ILE A 611 12.96 8.74 23.78
CA ILE A 611 13.57 7.99 22.68
C ILE A 611 12.46 7.53 21.75
N HIS A 612 12.54 7.91 20.48
CA HIS A 612 11.71 7.36 19.40
C HIS A 612 12.49 6.21 18.78
N LEU A 613 11.97 5.00 18.96
CA LEU A 613 12.53 3.80 18.36
C LEU A 613 11.82 3.51 17.05
N LEU A 614 12.61 3.35 15.97
CA LEU A 614 12.16 2.76 14.71
C LEU A 614 11.45 1.40 14.95
N PRO A 615 10.70 0.89 13.96
CA PRO A 615 9.88 -0.31 14.12
C PRO A 615 10.54 -1.45 14.88
N PHE A 616 9.87 -1.90 15.95
CA PHE A 616 10.27 -3.08 16.72
C PHE A 616 9.13 -4.07 16.94
N PHE A 617 7.99 -3.87 16.27
CA PHE A 617 7.02 -4.93 16.00
C PHE A 617 7.59 -5.88 14.93
N ASP A 618 7.07 -7.09 14.82
CA ASP A 618 7.54 -8.11 13.88
C ASP A 618 7.38 -7.69 12.39
N PHE A 619 8.49 -7.67 11.67
CA PHE A 619 8.60 -7.31 10.25
C PHE A 619 9.32 -8.39 9.44
N SER A 620 9.19 -8.34 8.12
CA SER A 620 9.50 -9.51 7.25
C SER A 620 10.94 -9.60 6.74
N SER A 621 11.63 -8.46 6.65
CA SER A 621 12.81 -8.28 5.82
C SER A 621 14.14 -8.68 6.46
N VAL A 622 14.10 -9.16 7.71
CA VAL A 622 15.24 -9.68 8.46
C VAL A 622 14.97 -11.12 8.83
N ASP A 623 15.90 -12.01 8.48
CA ASP A 623 15.83 -13.41 8.88
C ASP A 623 16.30 -13.55 10.32
N GLU A 624 15.39 -13.70 11.27
CA GLU A 624 15.66 -13.81 12.70
C GLU A 624 16.63 -14.97 13.02
N SER A 625 16.70 -16.00 12.16
CA SER A 625 17.62 -17.13 12.34
C SER A 625 19.09 -16.76 12.12
N LYS A 626 19.37 -15.63 11.45
CA LYS A 626 20.72 -15.17 11.07
C LYS A 626 21.17 -13.96 11.89
N THR A 627 21.27 -14.13 13.21
CA THR A 627 21.50 -13.05 14.19
C THR A 627 22.82 -12.27 14.04
N ASN A 628 23.84 -12.82 13.36
CA ASN A 628 25.18 -12.22 13.25
C ASN A 628 25.56 -11.78 11.82
N ASP A 629 24.65 -11.84 10.86
CA ASP A 629 24.93 -11.39 9.50
C ASP A 629 24.83 -9.86 9.41
N LYS A 630 25.91 -9.19 8.99
CA LYS A 630 25.98 -7.73 8.85
C LYS A 630 25.09 -7.18 7.73
N ASN A 631 24.69 -8.05 6.79
CA ASN A 631 23.77 -7.70 5.70
C ASN A 631 22.31 -8.01 6.04
N ASN A 632 22.04 -8.61 7.20
CA ASN A 632 20.71 -8.95 7.69
C ASN A 632 20.17 -7.82 8.58
N ARG A 633 19.93 -6.66 7.97
CA ARG A 633 19.45 -5.43 8.61
C ARG A 633 18.37 -4.78 7.76
N ASN A 634 17.32 -4.30 8.40
CA ASN A 634 16.35 -3.36 7.84
C ASN A 634 15.94 -2.34 8.92
N TRP A 635 15.29 -1.25 8.53
CA TRP A 635 14.59 -0.35 9.45
C TRP A 635 13.29 -0.94 10.01
N GLY A 636 12.64 -1.86 9.28
CA GLY A 636 11.44 -2.57 9.75
C GLY A 636 10.10 -1.95 9.32
N TYR A 637 10.09 -1.04 8.34
CA TYR A 637 8.87 -0.48 7.73
C TYR A 637 8.19 -1.46 6.75
N ASP A 638 8.13 -2.73 7.13
CA ASP A 638 7.63 -3.81 6.29
C ASP A 638 6.84 -4.81 7.17
N PRO A 639 5.68 -4.38 7.71
CA PRO A 639 5.02 -5.07 8.82
C PRO A 639 4.53 -6.45 8.43
N LYS A 640 4.79 -7.41 9.33
CA LYS A 640 4.32 -8.78 9.22
C LYS A 640 3.27 -9.10 10.28
N ASN A 641 3.57 -8.82 11.55
CA ASN A 641 2.65 -8.97 12.67
C ASN A 641 2.73 -7.77 13.64
N TYR A 642 1.63 -7.05 13.81
CA TYR A 642 1.63 -5.75 14.50
C TYR A 642 1.73 -5.81 16.04
N ASN A 643 1.35 -6.92 16.66
CA ASN A 643 1.13 -7.01 18.12
C ASN A 643 2.22 -7.79 18.87
N ALA A 644 3.30 -8.17 18.20
CA ALA A 644 4.40 -8.90 18.82
C ALA A 644 5.73 -8.20 18.51
N PRO A 645 6.68 -8.16 19.46
CA PRO A 645 8.00 -7.61 19.19
C PRO A 645 8.77 -8.46 18.17
N ASP A 646 9.62 -7.81 17.37
CA ASP A 646 10.46 -8.50 16.39
C ASP A 646 11.52 -9.37 17.09
N GLY A 647 11.75 -10.57 16.57
CA GLY A 647 12.71 -11.52 17.12
C GLY A 647 14.16 -11.17 16.79
N CYS A 648 14.44 -10.36 15.77
CA CYS A 648 15.81 -10.01 15.40
C CYS A 648 16.53 -9.22 16.52
N TYR A 649 15.77 -8.47 17.33
CA TYR A 649 16.28 -7.76 18.51
C TYR A 649 16.24 -8.61 19.80
N SER A 650 15.71 -9.84 19.74
CA SER A 650 15.79 -10.80 20.84
C SER A 650 17.20 -11.39 20.98
N ILE A 651 17.58 -11.72 22.20
CA ILE A 651 18.81 -12.48 22.48
C ILE A 651 18.68 -13.95 22.06
N ASP A 652 17.44 -14.45 21.97
CA ASP A 652 17.11 -15.79 21.48
C ASP A 652 15.76 -15.72 20.74
N PRO A 653 15.76 -15.64 19.40
CA PRO A 653 14.54 -15.55 18.60
C PRO A 653 13.72 -16.85 18.58
N TYR A 654 14.35 -18.00 18.88
CA TYR A 654 13.70 -19.31 18.92
C TYR A 654 12.87 -19.53 20.18
N ASN A 655 13.07 -18.70 21.21
CA ASN A 655 12.26 -18.69 22.41
C ASN A 655 11.24 -17.53 22.34
N PRO A 656 9.94 -17.80 22.12
CA PRO A 656 8.90 -16.78 21.98
C PRO A 656 8.79 -15.82 23.17
N LEU A 657 9.23 -16.25 24.36
CA LEU A 657 9.14 -15.45 25.58
C LEU A 657 10.24 -14.38 25.64
N GLN A 658 11.40 -14.62 25.03
CA GLN A 658 12.58 -13.75 25.17
C GLN A 658 12.40 -12.39 24.50
N ARG A 659 11.70 -12.32 23.36
CA ARG A 659 11.35 -11.06 22.69
C ARG A 659 10.44 -10.19 23.58
N ILE A 660 9.50 -10.80 24.30
CA ILE A 660 8.59 -10.10 25.23
C ILE A 660 9.36 -9.58 26.44
N ILE A 661 10.13 -10.44 27.10
CA ILE A 661 10.94 -10.08 28.28
C ILE A 661 11.97 -9.00 27.92
N GLY A 662 12.66 -9.16 26.79
CA GLY A 662 13.65 -8.21 26.30
C GLY A 662 13.06 -6.83 26.07
N THR A 663 11.92 -6.75 25.39
CA THR A 663 11.22 -5.48 25.13
C THR A 663 10.78 -4.81 26.43
N ARG A 664 10.14 -5.54 27.35
CA ARG A 664 9.74 -4.99 28.67
C ARG A 664 10.95 -4.53 29.49
N SER A 665 12.05 -5.27 29.45
CA SER A 665 13.29 -4.93 30.16
C SER A 665 13.93 -3.67 29.59
N MET A 666 13.92 -3.52 28.27
CA MET A 666 14.41 -2.32 27.59
C MET A 666 13.61 -1.08 27.99
N ILE A 667 12.28 -1.16 27.92
CA ILE A 667 11.39 -0.04 28.26
C ILE A 667 11.56 0.33 29.74
N LEU A 668 11.60 -0.66 30.64
CA LEU A 668 11.88 -0.43 32.06
C LEU A 668 13.24 0.28 32.26
N GLY A 669 14.27 -0.15 31.54
CA GLY A 669 15.60 0.46 31.63
C GLY A 669 15.63 1.93 31.19
N PHE A 670 14.91 2.29 30.12
CA PHE A 670 14.74 3.70 29.73
C PHE A 670 13.95 4.49 30.77
N HIS A 671 12.84 3.94 31.28
CA HIS A 671 12.03 4.60 32.29
C HIS A 671 12.79 4.84 33.61
N GLN A 672 13.64 3.91 34.03
CA GLN A 672 14.51 4.07 35.21
C GLN A 672 15.52 5.21 35.05
N LYS A 673 15.81 5.63 33.80
CA LYS A 673 16.64 6.78 33.46
C LYS A 673 15.80 8.04 33.16
N ASN A 674 14.51 8.00 33.46
CA ASN A 674 13.52 9.05 33.17
C ASN A 674 13.35 9.37 31.67
N ILE A 675 13.61 8.40 30.79
CA ILE A 675 13.42 8.55 29.33
C ILE A 675 12.14 7.81 28.93
N GLY A 676 11.19 8.53 28.33
CA GLY A 676 9.97 7.94 27.78
C GLY A 676 10.24 7.24 26.44
N VAL A 677 9.47 6.20 26.12
CA VAL A 677 9.65 5.43 24.88
C VAL A 677 8.52 5.74 23.90
N ILE A 678 8.87 6.22 22.73
CA ILE A 678 7.98 6.41 21.59
C ILE A 678 8.20 5.26 20.60
N MET A 679 7.10 4.64 20.18
CA MET A 679 7.12 3.57 19.19
C MET A 679 6.73 4.09 17.81
N ASP A 680 7.53 3.77 16.80
CA ASP A 680 7.13 3.91 15.41
C ASP A 680 6.17 2.78 15.01
N VAL A 681 5.02 3.13 14.42
CA VAL A 681 3.97 2.19 14.01
C VAL A 681 3.58 2.40 12.55
N VAL A 682 3.34 1.30 11.85
CA VAL A 682 3.19 1.28 10.38
C VAL A 682 1.86 0.66 9.97
N TYR A 683 0.76 1.22 10.48
CA TYR A 683 -0.60 0.74 10.18
C TYR A 683 -1.13 1.17 8.80
N ASN A 684 -0.31 1.81 7.96
CA ASN A 684 -0.73 2.26 6.65
C ASN A 684 -0.62 1.16 5.57
N HIS A 685 0.25 0.15 5.76
CA HIS A 685 0.43 -0.98 4.84
C HIS A 685 1.01 -2.21 5.56
N MET A 686 1.05 -3.35 4.88
CA MET A 686 1.81 -4.55 5.28
C MET A 686 2.84 -4.93 4.21
N THR A 687 3.83 -5.77 4.56
CA THR A 687 4.78 -6.33 3.57
C THR A 687 4.07 -6.97 2.38
N ASP A 688 3.01 -7.72 2.67
CA ASP A 688 2.17 -8.34 1.68
C ASP A 688 0.75 -8.46 2.21
N THR A 689 -0.19 -8.73 1.30
CA THR A 689 -1.63 -8.80 1.64
C THR A 689 -2.08 -10.19 2.07
N THR A 690 -1.23 -11.20 1.87
CA THR A 690 -1.59 -12.61 1.81
C THR A 690 -2.20 -13.10 3.11
N ASN A 691 -1.61 -12.77 4.26
CA ASN A 691 -2.11 -13.30 5.53
C ASN A 691 -3.54 -12.83 5.82
N LEU A 692 -3.79 -11.51 5.76
CA LEU A 692 -5.11 -10.96 6.02
C LEU A 692 -6.12 -11.31 4.91
N ASP A 693 -5.69 -11.40 3.64
CA ASP A 693 -6.54 -11.79 2.51
C ASP A 693 -6.91 -13.29 2.54
N LYS A 694 -6.06 -14.14 3.14
CA LYS A 694 -6.37 -15.54 3.44
C LYS A 694 -7.45 -15.69 4.53
N ILE A 695 -7.62 -14.70 5.40
CA ILE A 695 -8.69 -14.68 6.42
C ILE A 695 -9.96 -14.08 5.82
N ILE A 696 -9.86 -12.86 5.26
CA ILE A 696 -11.01 -12.10 4.73
C ILE A 696 -10.59 -11.42 3.42
N PRO A 697 -10.89 -12.06 2.28
CA PRO A 697 -10.48 -11.55 0.97
C PRO A 697 -10.94 -10.10 0.74
N LYS A 698 -10.00 -9.24 0.37
CA LYS A 698 -10.17 -7.84 -0.07
C LYS A 698 -10.79 -6.88 0.96
N TYR A 699 -10.88 -7.28 2.23
CA TYR A 699 -11.45 -6.44 3.28
C TYR A 699 -10.42 -5.59 4.04
N TYR A 700 -9.24 -6.11 4.37
CA TYR A 700 -8.28 -5.32 5.17
C TYR A 700 -7.59 -4.21 4.38
N PHE A 701 -7.55 -4.32 3.05
CA PHE A 701 -6.83 -3.41 2.17
C PHE A 701 -7.78 -2.63 1.26
N ARG A 702 -7.38 -1.40 0.93
CA ARG A 702 -8.10 -0.59 -0.05
C ARG A 702 -7.94 -1.20 -1.44
N THR A 703 -9.01 -1.10 -2.20
CA THR A 703 -9.07 -1.60 -3.57
C THR A 703 -9.78 -0.60 -4.46
N ASP A 704 -9.41 -0.54 -5.73
CA ASP A 704 -10.11 0.26 -6.71
C ASP A 704 -11.47 -0.35 -7.09
N GLN A 705 -12.17 0.29 -8.04
CA GLN A 705 -13.46 -0.21 -8.56
C GLN A 705 -13.38 -1.59 -9.22
N PHE A 706 -12.16 -2.06 -9.57
CA PHE A 706 -11.93 -3.37 -10.18
C PHE A 706 -11.36 -4.39 -9.19
N GLY A 707 -11.26 -4.06 -7.89
CA GLY A 707 -10.76 -4.96 -6.85
C GLY A 707 -9.25 -5.09 -6.77
N ARG A 708 -8.51 -4.26 -7.52
CA ARG A 708 -7.04 -4.22 -7.47
C ARG A 708 -6.63 -3.44 -6.23
N PHE A 709 -5.62 -3.92 -5.50
CA PHE A 709 -5.11 -3.19 -4.35
C PHE A 709 -4.55 -1.84 -4.79
N THR A 710 -4.90 -0.79 -4.07
CA THR A 710 -4.33 0.54 -4.30
C THR A 710 -3.00 0.66 -3.56
N ASN A 711 -2.17 1.62 -3.98
CA ASN A 711 -0.78 1.72 -3.52
C ASN A 711 -0.44 3.12 -3.01
N GLY A 712 -1.31 3.69 -2.16
CA GLY A 712 -1.05 4.96 -1.50
C GLY A 712 0.24 4.98 -0.67
N SER A 713 0.73 3.83 -0.21
CA SER A 713 1.97 3.70 0.59
C SER A 713 3.25 3.70 -0.26
N GLY A 714 3.18 3.24 -1.52
CA GLY A 714 4.35 2.90 -2.33
C GLY A 714 4.86 1.47 -2.13
N CYS A 715 4.29 0.70 -1.19
CA CYS A 715 4.72 -0.67 -0.82
C CYS A 715 3.88 -1.79 -1.47
N GLY A 716 2.97 -1.45 -2.40
CA GLY A 716 2.12 -2.38 -3.16
C GLY A 716 0.71 -2.57 -2.60
N ASN A 717 0.43 -2.08 -1.39
CA ASN A 717 -0.88 -2.14 -0.75
C ASN A 717 -1.04 -1.02 0.29
N GLU A 718 -2.28 -0.75 0.70
CA GLU A 718 -2.59 0.13 1.83
C GLU A 718 -3.78 -0.41 2.62
N LEU A 719 -3.75 -0.30 3.94
CA LEU A 719 -4.84 -0.75 4.82
C LEU A 719 -6.06 0.18 4.69
N ALA A 720 -7.26 -0.40 4.64
CA ALA A 720 -8.53 0.31 4.62
C ALA A 720 -8.95 0.71 6.03
N THR A 721 -8.21 1.66 6.62
CA THR A 721 -8.37 2.07 8.02
C THR A 721 -9.76 2.60 8.35
N GLU A 722 -10.47 3.14 7.35
CA GLU A 722 -11.85 3.59 7.43
C GLU A 722 -12.87 2.46 7.69
N ARG A 723 -12.49 1.19 7.49
CA ARG A 723 -13.36 0.04 7.74
C ARG A 723 -13.44 -0.27 9.24
N PRO A 724 -14.63 -0.48 9.83
CA PRO A 724 -14.80 -0.57 11.28
C PRO A 724 -13.89 -1.57 11.99
N MET A 725 -13.73 -2.77 11.44
CA MET A 725 -12.87 -3.80 12.03
C MET A 725 -11.37 -3.56 11.82
N VAL A 726 -10.98 -2.82 10.78
CA VAL A 726 -9.59 -2.39 10.57
C VAL A 726 -9.25 -1.25 11.55
N SER A 727 -10.14 -0.25 11.67
CA SER A 727 -10.04 0.80 12.67
C SER A 727 -9.94 0.22 14.08
N LYS A 728 -10.83 -0.72 14.43
CA LYS A 728 -10.79 -1.41 15.73
C LYS A 728 -9.49 -2.14 15.96
N PHE A 729 -8.99 -2.88 14.95
CA PHE A 729 -7.72 -3.57 15.04
C PHE A 729 -6.57 -2.63 15.39
N ILE A 730 -6.47 -1.49 14.70
CA ILE A 730 -5.44 -0.48 14.94
C ILE A 730 -5.57 0.10 16.36
N GLN A 731 -6.80 0.45 16.77
CA GLN A 731 -7.05 0.96 18.12
C GLN A 731 -6.66 -0.05 19.21
N ASP A 732 -7.01 -1.32 19.02
CA ASP A 732 -6.70 -2.38 19.98
C ASP A 732 -5.19 -2.65 20.03
N SER A 733 -4.52 -2.66 18.87
CA SER A 733 -3.06 -2.80 18.74
C SER A 733 -2.31 -1.67 19.44
N VAL A 734 -2.71 -0.41 19.21
CA VAL A 734 -2.16 0.76 19.90
C VAL A 734 -2.33 0.63 21.41
N MET A 735 -3.53 0.29 21.88
CA MET A 735 -3.79 0.15 23.31
C MET A 735 -3.06 -1.05 23.93
N HIS A 736 -2.78 -2.10 23.15
CA HIS A 736 -1.94 -3.21 23.56
C HIS A 736 -0.51 -2.74 23.87
N TRP A 737 0.12 -1.98 22.98
CA TRP A 737 1.47 -1.43 23.21
C TRP A 737 1.50 -0.46 24.41
N VAL A 738 0.49 0.41 24.52
CA VAL A 738 0.36 1.35 25.65
C VAL A 738 0.17 0.63 26.98
N LYS A 739 -0.71 -0.37 27.06
CA LYS A 739 -1.05 -1.04 28.34
C LYS A 739 -0.04 -2.12 28.73
N ASN A 740 0.31 -2.99 27.79
CA ASN A 740 1.09 -4.21 28.08
C ASN A 740 2.61 -4.01 28.01
N TYR A 741 3.04 -2.95 27.31
CA TYR A 741 4.44 -2.56 27.17
C TYR A 741 4.74 -1.15 27.73
N LYS A 742 3.74 -0.41 28.22
CA LYS A 742 3.91 0.90 28.86
C LYS A 742 4.58 1.96 27.96
N ILE A 743 4.29 1.93 26.66
CA ILE A 743 4.74 2.94 25.68
C ILE A 743 4.18 4.33 26.04
N ASP A 744 4.99 5.38 25.79
CA ASP A 744 4.73 6.76 26.21
C ASP A 744 4.41 7.70 25.04
N GLY A 745 4.60 7.24 23.81
CA GLY A 745 4.14 7.95 22.63
C GLY A 745 4.14 7.06 21.40
N ILE A 746 3.45 7.52 20.36
CA ILE A 746 3.27 6.78 19.12
C ILE A 746 3.52 7.70 17.94
N ARG A 747 4.42 7.28 17.04
CA ARG A 747 4.64 7.91 15.74
C ARG A 747 4.00 7.07 14.65
N PHE A 748 3.03 7.60 13.94
CA PHE A 748 2.38 6.96 12.80
C PHE A 748 3.15 7.25 11.51
N ASP A 749 3.66 6.19 10.89
CA ASP A 749 4.20 6.19 9.54
C ASP A 749 3.12 6.48 8.50
N LEU A 750 3.44 7.31 7.48
CA LEU A 750 2.52 7.75 6.42
C LEU A 750 1.09 7.99 6.93
N MET A 751 0.98 8.79 8.00
CA MET A 751 -0.25 9.00 8.75
C MET A 751 -1.41 9.49 7.87
N GLU A 752 -1.16 10.18 6.74
CA GLU A 752 -2.20 10.57 5.77
C GLU A 752 -3.03 9.38 5.27
N LEU A 753 -2.49 8.16 5.27
CA LEU A 753 -3.19 6.93 4.88
C LEU A 753 -4.06 6.33 5.99
N ILE A 754 -4.01 6.90 7.19
CA ILE A 754 -4.90 6.60 8.30
C ILE A 754 -6.04 7.62 8.28
N ASP A 755 -7.28 7.15 8.31
CA ASP A 755 -8.42 8.03 8.35
C ASP A 755 -8.48 8.82 9.67
N LEU A 756 -8.97 10.06 9.60
CA LEU A 756 -9.00 10.98 10.73
C LEU A 756 -9.87 10.49 11.89
N ASP A 757 -10.92 9.70 11.62
CA ASP A 757 -11.84 9.25 12.66
C ASP A 757 -11.23 8.11 13.49
N THR A 758 -10.44 7.24 12.87
CA THR A 758 -9.58 6.27 13.57
C THR A 758 -8.59 6.98 14.50
N ILE A 759 -7.87 8.00 14.01
CA ILE A 759 -6.92 8.76 14.83
C ILE A 759 -7.60 9.44 16.02
N LYS A 760 -8.76 10.09 15.81
CA LYS A 760 -9.55 10.69 16.90
C LYS A 760 -9.99 9.65 17.93
N SER A 761 -10.38 8.46 17.50
CA SER A 761 -10.79 7.37 18.38
C SER A 761 -9.62 6.88 19.24
N ILE A 762 -8.42 6.75 18.64
CA ILE A 762 -7.19 6.42 19.36
C ILE A 762 -6.85 7.51 20.40
N ILE A 763 -6.92 8.78 20.01
CA ILE A 763 -6.69 9.91 20.92
C ILE A 763 -7.66 9.89 22.11
N ALA A 764 -8.94 9.60 21.87
CA ALA A 764 -9.94 9.50 22.94
C ALA A 764 -9.59 8.39 23.93
N LYS A 765 -9.24 7.19 23.45
CA LYS A 765 -8.81 6.06 24.29
C LYS A 765 -7.52 6.36 25.06
N ILE A 766 -6.55 7.01 24.42
CA ILE A 766 -5.30 7.41 25.06
C ILE A 766 -5.55 8.47 26.14
N LYS A 767 -6.38 9.48 25.88
CA LYS A 767 -6.73 10.50 26.89
C LYS A 767 -7.43 9.92 28.11
N GLU A 768 -8.30 8.93 27.91
CA GLU A 768 -8.94 8.22 29.02
C GLU A 768 -7.93 7.44 29.86
N PHE A 769 -6.91 6.86 29.23
CA PHE A 769 -5.85 6.10 29.90
C PHE A 769 -4.80 7.00 30.57
N ASP A 770 -4.13 7.85 29.80
CA ASP A 770 -3.18 8.86 30.27
C ASP A 770 -3.04 9.98 29.21
N PRO A 771 -3.54 11.20 29.46
CA PRO A 771 -3.53 12.28 28.49
C PRO A 771 -2.12 12.80 28.17
N ARG A 772 -1.08 12.40 28.91
CA ARG A 772 0.31 12.84 28.69
C ARG A 772 1.01 12.08 27.57
N ILE A 773 0.47 10.94 27.13
CA ILE A 773 1.01 10.18 25.99
C ILE A 773 0.90 11.03 24.71
N ILE A 774 1.98 11.10 23.93
CA ILE A 774 2.02 11.89 22.70
C ILE A 774 1.72 11.05 21.46
N ILE A 775 1.05 11.65 20.49
CA ILE A 775 0.73 11.01 19.20
C ILE A 775 1.11 11.99 18.11
N TYR A 776 1.88 11.52 17.15
CA TYR A 776 2.24 12.31 15.98
C TYR A 776 2.49 11.42 14.77
N GLY A 777 2.69 12.01 13.60
CA GLY A 777 3.00 11.23 12.41
C GLY A 777 3.26 12.09 11.18
N GLU A 778 3.41 11.37 10.07
CA GLU A 778 3.71 11.95 8.76
C GLU A 778 2.44 12.34 8.00
N PRO A 779 2.16 13.62 7.77
CA PRO A 779 0.94 14.07 7.10
C PRO A 779 1.04 13.96 5.57
N TRP A 780 1.73 12.93 5.06
CA TRP A 780 1.90 12.62 3.65
C TRP A 780 1.71 11.12 3.37
N LYS A 781 1.63 10.78 2.09
CA LYS A 781 1.56 9.41 1.54
C LYS A 781 2.57 9.21 0.42
N GLY A 782 2.89 7.96 0.09
CA GLY A 782 3.86 7.60 -0.95
C GLY A 782 3.31 7.63 -2.38
N GLY A 783 1.99 7.54 -2.57
CA GLY A 783 1.32 7.51 -3.87
C GLY A 783 -0.16 7.87 -3.79
N ASP A 784 -0.88 7.71 -4.91
CA ASP A 784 -2.32 7.97 -4.95
C ASP A 784 -3.11 6.96 -4.10
N SER A 785 -4.10 7.47 -3.37
CA SER A 785 -4.96 6.69 -2.48
C SER A 785 -6.43 7.09 -2.70
N PRO A 786 -7.38 6.12 -2.65
CA PRO A 786 -8.81 6.42 -2.70
C PRO A 786 -9.36 6.97 -1.37
N LEU A 787 -8.54 7.02 -0.30
CA LEU A 787 -8.94 7.60 0.98
C LEU A 787 -9.21 9.10 0.85
N THR A 788 -10.39 9.53 1.29
CA THR A 788 -10.83 10.93 1.17
C THR A 788 -10.75 11.71 2.48
N ASN A 789 -10.75 11.03 3.63
CA ASN A 789 -10.73 11.63 4.98
C ASN A 789 -9.42 11.35 5.74
N GLY A 790 -8.28 11.25 5.04
CA GLY A 790 -6.95 11.03 5.64
C GLY A 790 -6.41 12.22 6.44
N THR A 791 -5.45 11.98 7.35
CA THR A 791 -4.84 13.01 8.20
C THR A 791 -3.76 13.84 7.49
N HIS A 792 -4.16 14.65 6.52
CA HIS A 792 -3.29 15.57 5.80
C HIS A 792 -2.92 16.82 6.63
N ARG A 793 -1.98 17.63 6.14
CA ARG A 793 -1.56 18.88 6.80
C ARG A 793 -2.73 19.79 7.17
N GLY A 794 -2.78 20.23 8.42
CA GLY A 794 -3.83 21.10 8.95
C GLY A 794 -4.98 20.36 9.61
N THR A 795 -5.14 19.05 9.38
CA THR A 795 -6.19 18.25 10.05
C THR A 795 -5.98 18.10 11.55
N GLN A 796 -4.74 18.25 12.03
CA GLN A 796 -4.35 18.13 13.43
C GLN A 796 -4.82 19.28 14.32
N LYS A 797 -5.22 20.41 13.73
CA LYS A 797 -5.60 21.62 14.48
C LYS A 797 -6.70 21.33 15.50
N ASN A 798 -6.39 21.59 16.77
CA ASN A 798 -7.24 21.33 17.93
C ASN A 798 -7.71 19.87 18.07
N GLN A 799 -6.97 18.91 17.52
CA GLN A 799 -7.29 17.47 17.62
C GLN A 799 -6.41 16.73 18.64
N ASP A 800 -5.43 17.40 19.27
CA ASP A 800 -4.49 16.83 20.25
C ASP A 800 -3.57 15.71 19.70
N PHE A 801 -3.17 15.85 18.44
CA PHE A 801 -2.01 15.15 17.86
C PHE A 801 -1.13 16.14 17.10
N SER A 802 0.10 15.72 16.78
CA SER A 802 1.10 16.55 16.09
C SER A 802 1.47 15.97 14.74
N ILE A 803 2.05 16.80 13.88
CA ILE A 803 2.57 16.36 12.57
C ILE A 803 4.00 16.85 12.36
N PHE A 804 4.78 16.12 11.56
CA PHE A 804 6.09 16.60 11.11
C PHE A 804 5.96 17.88 10.26
N ASN A 805 6.69 18.92 10.67
CA ASN A 805 6.69 20.23 10.03
C ASN A 805 7.80 20.32 8.97
N ASP A 806 7.51 19.81 7.79
CA ASP A 806 8.39 19.86 6.62
C ASP A 806 8.62 21.29 6.09
N PHE A 807 7.64 22.19 6.23
CA PHE A 807 7.80 23.59 5.84
C PHE A 807 8.91 24.28 6.63
N PHE A 808 9.02 23.97 7.92
CA PHE A 808 10.08 24.50 8.76
C PHE A 808 11.43 23.83 8.43
N ARG A 809 11.46 22.50 8.31
CA ARG A 809 12.63 21.72 7.89
C ARG A 809 13.25 22.24 6.59
N ASP A 810 12.43 22.34 5.55
CA ASP A 810 12.87 22.74 4.20
C ASP A 810 13.29 24.20 4.16
N ALA A 811 12.65 25.08 4.96
CA ALA A 811 13.07 26.47 5.06
C ALA A 811 14.45 26.61 5.75
N ILE A 812 14.76 25.76 6.73
CA ILE A 812 16.04 25.77 7.43
C ILE A 812 17.16 25.22 6.53
N ARG A 813 17.04 23.97 6.08
CA ARG A 813 18.13 23.26 5.39
C ARG A 813 17.95 23.09 3.88
N GLY A 814 16.77 23.34 3.32
CA GLY A 814 16.44 23.05 1.93
C GLY A 814 15.71 21.71 1.76
N ASN A 815 15.13 21.48 0.57
CA ASN A 815 14.35 20.27 0.27
C ASN A 815 15.20 18.99 0.16
N ASN A 816 14.57 17.81 0.13
CA ASN A 816 15.25 16.51 0.12
C ASN A 816 16.05 16.18 -1.17
N ASN A 817 15.94 16.94 -2.25
CA ASN A 817 16.87 16.87 -3.39
C ASN A 817 17.98 17.90 -3.18
N PRO A 818 19.00 17.54 -2.38
CA PRO A 818 19.60 18.37 -1.34
C PRO A 818 19.78 19.82 -1.76
N GLY A 819 18.74 20.62 -1.49
CA GLY A 819 18.67 22.02 -1.86
C GLY A 819 19.29 22.94 -0.81
N ASN A 820 19.37 24.23 -1.14
CA ASN A 820 19.78 25.27 -0.21
C ASN A 820 18.59 25.75 0.64
N GLY A 821 18.83 25.96 1.93
CA GLY A 821 17.90 26.59 2.88
C GLY A 821 18.51 27.83 3.53
N PHE A 822 17.81 28.35 4.54
CA PHE A 822 18.25 29.51 5.32
C PHE A 822 19.69 29.36 5.81
N ILE A 823 20.07 28.18 6.31
CA ILE A 823 21.40 27.95 6.91
C ILE A 823 22.49 27.57 5.91
N ASN A 824 22.17 27.24 4.66
CA ASN A 824 23.10 26.65 3.70
C ASN A 824 22.85 27.19 2.28
N GLY A 825 23.12 28.47 2.07
CA GLY A 825 23.17 29.09 0.74
C GLY A 825 22.02 30.03 0.40
N ASP A 826 20.86 29.90 1.04
CA ASP A 826 19.66 30.70 0.76
C ASP A 826 19.27 31.63 1.92
N ALA A 827 20.26 32.11 2.68
CA ALA A 827 20.07 32.99 3.85
C ALA A 827 19.26 34.26 3.52
N HIS A 828 19.37 34.81 2.32
CA HIS A 828 18.69 36.04 1.89
C HIS A 828 17.32 35.80 1.22
N ASN A 829 16.83 34.56 1.20
CA ASN A 829 15.54 34.21 0.62
C ASN A 829 14.39 34.57 1.59
N SER A 830 13.57 35.54 1.21
CA SER A 830 12.48 36.05 2.06
C SER A 830 11.39 35.02 2.38
N LEU A 831 11.18 34.02 1.50
CA LEU A 831 10.23 32.94 1.76
C LEU A 831 10.77 31.98 2.83
N ASN A 832 12.06 31.62 2.75
CA ASN A 832 12.71 30.79 3.76
C ASN A 832 12.73 31.51 5.11
N ILE A 833 13.17 32.77 5.16
CA ILE A 833 13.13 33.58 6.38
C ILE A 833 11.72 33.62 6.97
N GLY A 834 10.69 33.90 6.16
CA GLY A 834 9.30 33.94 6.62
C GLY A 834 8.83 32.61 7.22
N ARG A 835 9.19 31.48 6.61
CA ARG A 835 8.87 30.14 7.13
C ARG A 835 9.67 29.78 8.38
N VAL A 836 10.94 30.19 8.48
CA VAL A 836 11.73 30.02 9.71
C VAL A 836 11.10 30.82 10.85
N ILE A 837 10.67 32.06 10.60
CA ILE A 837 9.97 32.89 11.59
C ILE A 837 8.65 32.24 12.03
N ASP A 838 7.85 31.72 11.10
CA ASP A 838 6.60 31.01 11.44
C ASP A 838 6.89 29.75 12.27
N GLY A 839 7.90 28.95 11.89
CA GLY A 839 8.36 27.78 12.65
C GLY A 839 8.84 28.11 14.07
N LEU A 840 9.61 29.19 14.24
CA LEU A 840 10.07 29.65 15.56
C LEU A 840 8.89 29.98 16.50
N LYS A 841 7.75 30.43 15.97
CA LYS A 841 6.50 30.66 16.71
C LYS A 841 5.65 29.39 16.91
N GLY A 842 6.12 28.23 16.49
CA GLY A 842 5.37 26.97 16.54
C GLY A 842 4.34 26.83 15.43
N SER A 843 4.46 27.66 14.38
CA SER A 843 3.61 27.69 13.18
C SER A 843 2.12 27.99 13.43
N ILE A 844 1.84 28.70 14.54
CA ILE A 844 0.47 29.02 15.02
C ILE A 844 -0.32 29.97 14.10
N HIS A 845 0.35 30.60 13.14
CA HIS A 845 -0.29 31.48 12.14
C HIS A 845 -0.50 30.80 10.78
N GLY A 846 -0.02 29.55 10.63
CA GLY A 846 -0.07 28.80 9.39
C GLY A 846 -0.53 27.37 9.63
N LEU A 847 0.44 26.49 9.92
CA LEU A 847 0.24 25.04 9.96
C LEU A 847 -0.56 24.56 11.18
N THR A 848 -0.40 25.21 12.33
CA THR A 848 -0.96 24.75 13.62
C THR A 848 -1.94 25.76 14.21
N ALA A 849 -2.76 25.31 15.15
CA ALA A 849 -3.53 26.15 16.06
C ALA A 849 -2.80 26.32 17.40
N LYS A 850 -1.97 25.34 17.79
CA LYS A 850 -1.13 25.37 18.98
C LYS A 850 0.28 24.87 18.66
N PRO A 851 1.33 25.36 19.32
CA PRO A 851 2.70 24.93 19.03
C PRO A 851 2.91 23.42 19.17
N LEU A 852 2.22 22.80 20.14
CA LEU A 852 2.28 21.36 20.40
C LEU A 852 1.96 20.50 19.17
N GLU A 853 1.18 21.02 18.22
CA GLU A 853 0.77 20.31 17.01
C GLU A 853 1.90 20.22 15.95
N SER A 854 3.07 20.80 16.22
CA SER A 854 4.25 20.81 15.34
C SER A 854 5.39 19.98 15.93
N ILE A 855 5.81 18.95 15.21
CA ILE A 855 7.10 18.28 15.43
C ILE A 855 8.15 18.98 14.54
N ASN A 856 9.07 19.69 15.18
CA ASN A 856 10.10 20.49 14.53
C ASN A 856 11.39 19.70 14.40
N TYR A 857 11.89 19.55 13.19
CA TYR A 857 13.05 18.74 12.88
C TYR A 857 13.83 19.30 11.70
N VAL A 858 15.10 18.91 11.61
CA VAL A 858 15.95 19.19 10.44
C VAL A 858 16.42 17.91 9.78
N ASP A 859 16.46 16.77 10.45
CA ASP A 859 16.73 15.47 9.85
C ASP A 859 16.02 14.36 10.62
N ALA A 860 15.92 13.20 9.98
CA ALA A 860 15.32 11.98 10.49
C ALA A 860 16.09 10.78 9.91
N HIS A 861 15.64 9.56 10.19
CA HIS A 861 16.22 8.34 9.65
C HIS A 861 16.21 8.31 8.11
N ASP A 862 15.14 8.84 7.51
CA ASP A 862 14.92 9.03 6.07
C ASP A 862 15.70 10.21 5.49
N ASN A 863 16.06 10.10 4.20
CA ASN A 863 16.84 11.09 3.45
C ASN A 863 18.28 11.19 3.99
N TYR A 864 19.01 12.23 3.56
CA TYR A 864 20.34 12.53 4.06
C TYR A 864 20.30 12.92 5.54
N THR A 865 21.33 12.52 6.29
CA THR A 865 21.63 13.08 7.61
C THR A 865 21.80 14.61 7.53
N LEU A 866 21.64 15.34 8.63
CA LEU A 866 21.83 16.80 8.61
C LEU A 866 23.20 17.20 8.06
N TRP A 867 24.26 16.50 8.47
CA TRP A 867 25.62 16.72 7.96
C TRP A 867 25.69 16.49 6.45
N ASP A 868 25.27 15.31 5.99
CA ASP A 868 25.40 14.92 4.58
C ASP A 868 24.56 15.84 3.68
N HIS A 869 23.38 16.25 4.14
CA HIS A 869 22.51 17.18 3.43
C HIS A 869 23.21 18.53 3.21
N ILE A 870 23.74 19.11 4.28
CA ILE A 870 24.42 20.40 4.23
C ILE A 870 25.65 20.29 3.33
N GLU A 871 26.51 19.30 3.54
CA GLU A 871 27.72 19.12 2.74
C GLU A 871 27.39 18.90 1.24
N LYS A 872 26.40 18.06 0.94
CA LYS A 872 25.96 17.80 -0.44
C LYS A 872 25.41 19.04 -1.14
N SER A 873 24.60 19.84 -0.44
CA SER A 873 24.03 21.08 -0.99
C SER A 873 25.09 22.14 -1.33
N GLN A 874 26.17 22.19 -0.53
CA GLN A 874 27.27 23.12 -0.76
C GLN A 874 28.32 22.57 -1.74
N GLN A 875 28.38 21.25 -1.89
CA GLN A 875 29.33 20.55 -2.76
C GLN A 875 28.61 19.51 -3.63
N ASN A 876 27.85 19.97 -4.63
CA ASN A 876 27.05 19.10 -5.49
C ASN A 876 27.83 17.92 -6.12
N SER A 877 29.14 18.09 -6.35
CA SER A 877 30.03 17.07 -6.94
C SER A 877 30.60 16.06 -5.94
N ILE A 878 30.30 16.17 -4.63
CA ILE A 878 30.78 15.19 -3.63
C ILE A 878 30.21 13.80 -3.95
N LYS A 879 31.08 12.80 -3.84
CA LYS A 879 30.76 11.39 -4.09
C LYS A 879 30.49 10.67 -2.78
N ASP A 880 29.66 9.65 -2.85
CA ASP A 880 29.41 8.74 -1.72
C ASP A 880 30.73 8.15 -1.19
N GLY A 881 30.82 7.98 0.13
CA GLY A 881 32.06 7.58 0.82
C GLY A 881 33.11 8.69 0.95
N SER A 882 32.79 9.94 0.57
CA SER A 882 33.71 11.07 0.64
C SER A 882 33.26 12.20 1.58
N TYR A 883 32.25 11.95 2.40
CA TYR A 883 31.66 12.93 3.30
C TYR A 883 32.50 13.09 4.58
N ARG A 884 32.40 14.27 5.18
CA ARG A 884 33.01 14.61 6.48
C ARG A 884 34.54 14.52 6.48
N ARG A 885 35.17 15.00 5.41
CA ARG A 885 36.64 15.04 5.27
C ARG A 885 37.20 16.41 5.67
N GLY A 886 38.35 16.41 6.37
CA GLY A 886 39.13 17.62 6.62
C GLY A 886 38.56 18.59 7.66
N ILE A 887 37.85 18.09 8.67
CA ILE A 887 37.44 18.91 9.81
C ILE A 887 38.69 19.27 10.65
N LEU A 888 38.82 20.56 10.98
CA LEU A 888 39.94 21.11 11.76
C LEU A 888 39.84 20.71 13.25
N GLU A 889 40.95 20.83 13.98
CA GLU A 889 40.99 20.57 15.44
C GLU A 889 40.03 21.48 16.21
N ASN A 890 40.02 22.79 15.94
CA ASN A 890 38.90 23.64 16.34
C ASN A 890 37.75 23.47 15.34
N ILE A 891 36.85 22.54 15.65
CA ILE A 891 35.75 22.15 14.76
C ILE A 891 34.85 23.32 14.39
N PHE A 892 34.68 24.32 15.26
CA PHE A 892 33.81 25.47 15.02
C PHE A 892 34.41 26.51 14.06
N GLU A 893 35.66 26.36 13.63
CA GLU A 893 36.20 27.12 12.49
C GLU A 893 35.58 26.66 11.15
N SER A 894 35.10 25.41 11.09
CA SER A 894 34.37 24.92 9.92
C SER A 894 32.98 25.55 9.80
N THR A 895 32.71 26.20 8.67
CA THR A 895 31.38 26.72 8.36
C THR A 895 30.31 25.62 8.37
N LEU A 896 30.63 24.40 7.87
CA LEU A 896 29.69 23.28 7.87
C LEU A 896 29.26 22.88 9.29
N VAL A 897 30.20 22.90 10.25
CA VAL A 897 29.91 22.62 11.67
C VAL A 897 29.01 23.72 12.25
N ARG A 898 29.30 24.99 11.97
CA ARG A 898 28.46 26.11 12.42
C ARG A 898 27.06 26.07 11.82
N GLN A 899 26.91 25.66 10.56
CA GLN A 899 25.61 25.45 9.92
C GLN A 899 24.79 24.35 10.62
N ASN A 900 25.42 23.22 10.99
CA ASN A 900 24.77 22.19 11.79
C ASN A 900 24.36 22.72 13.18
N ALA A 901 25.24 23.48 13.85
CA ALA A 901 24.94 24.10 15.15
C ALA A 901 23.76 25.08 15.05
N LEU A 902 23.72 25.90 14.00
CA LEU A 902 22.64 26.85 13.75
C LEU A 902 21.31 26.15 13.48
N ALA A 903 21.31 25.08 12.69
CA ALA A 903 20.11 24.28 12.42
C ALA A 903 19.53 23.68 13.71
N LEU A 904 20.35 22.99 14.53
CA LEU A 904 19.90 22.44 15.81
C LEU A 904 19.52 23.54 16.82
N GLY A 905 20.22 24.67 16.79
CA GLY A 905 19.91 25.86 17.58
C GLY A 905 18.52 26.43 17.28
N ILE A 906 18.16 26.55 16.00
CA ILE A 906 16.82 26.97 15.58
C ILE A 906 15.76 25.98 16.11
N ILE A 907 15.98 24.67 15.95
CA ILE A 907 15.03 23.65 16.42
C ILE A 907 14.84 23.66 17.94
N LEU A 908 15.93 23.71 18.70
CA LEU A 908 15.88 23.63 20.16
C LEU A 908 15.33 24.90 20.83
N THR A 909 15.38 26.03 20.15
CA THR A 909 14.86 27.32 20.65
C THR A 909 13.51 27.73 20.06
N ALA A 910 12.97 26.97 19.09
CA ALA A 910 11.63 27.16 18.54
C ALA A 910 10.53 26.69 19.50
N GLN A 911 9.35 27.31 19.41
CA GLN A 911 8.12 26.76 20.02
C GLN A 911 7.67 25.50 19.27
N GLY A 912 6.98 24.59 19.96
CA GLY A 912 6.62 23.25 19.45
C GLY A 912 7.55 22.16 19.99
N ILE A 913 7.44 20.92 19.49
CA ILE A 913 8.23 19.79 20.00
C ILE A 913 9.49 19.61 19.14
N PRO A 914 10.71 19.77 19.70
CA PRO A 914 11.93 19.48 18.97
C PRO A 914 12.15 17.97 18.82
N PHE A 915 12.64 17.60 17.66
CA PHE A 915 13.01 16.26 17.27
C PHE A 915 14.44 16.27 16.73
N ILE A 916 15.24 15.32 17.22
CA ILE A 916 16.66 15.16 16.87
C ILE A 916 16.84 13.75 16.33
N HIS A 917 17.35 13.62 15.11
CA HIS A 917 17.80 12.33 14.61
C HIS A 917 19.11 11.92 15.30
N GLY A 918 19.18 10.67 15.75
CA GLY A 918 20.27 10.23 16.58
C GLY A 918 21.62 10.30 15.87
N GLY A 919 22.57 10.94 16.55
CA GLY A 919 23.91 11.21 16.09
C GLY A 919 24.09 12.59 15.43
N ALA A 920 23.02 13.34 15.19
CA ALA A 920 23.14 14.74 14.77
C ALA A 920 23.97 15.57 15.78
N GLU A 921 23.91 15.23 17.06
CA GLU A 921 24.66 15.86 18.15
C GLU A 921 26.17 15.61 18.14
N PHE A 922 26.67 14.76 17.24
CA PHE A 922 28.10 14.59 16.98
C PHE A 922 28.37 14.43 15.46
N LEU A 923 27.56 15.13 14.64
CA LEU A 923 27.78 15.25 13.19
C LEU A 923 27.80 13.90 12.47
N ARG A 924 26.81 13.04 12.76
CA ARG A 924 26.63 11.76 12.09
C ARG A 924 26.53 11.93 10.57
N THR A 925 27.20 11.03 9.87
CA THR A 925 27.20 10.89 8.42
C THR A 925 26.84 9.45 8.07
N LYS A 926 26.04 9.27 7.01
CA LYS A 926 25.79 7.98 6.34
C LYS A 926 26.52 7.91 5.00
N GLN A 927 27.58 8.72 4.85
CA GLN A 927 28.47 8.74 3.68
C GLN A 927 27.75 8.97 2.35
N GLY A 928 26.66 9.73 2.37
CA GLY A 928 25.87 10.07 1.18
C GLY A 928 24.72 9.11 0.87
N ASP A 929 24.50 8.10 1.71
CA ASP A 929 23.32 7.25 1.59
C ASP A 929 22.08 7.96 2.14
N HIS A 930 21.23 8.43 1.24
CA HIS A 930 19.98 9.11 1.55
C HIS A 930 18.81 8.16 1.82
N ASN A 931 18.95 6.85 1.59
CA ASN A 931 17.87 5.89 1.83
C ASN A 931 18.46 4.58 2.34
N SER A 932 18.99 4.64 3.56
CA SER A 932 19.81 3.59 4.15
C SER A 932 19.00 2.46 4.79
N TYR A 933 17.74 2.26 4.38
CA TYR A 933 16.80 1.34 5.01
C TYR A 933 17.34 -0.09 5.14
N ARG A 934 18.01 -0.57 4.11
CA ARG A 934 18.64 -1.91 4.06
C ARG A 934 20.17 -1.87 3.98
N SER A 935 20.76 -0.68 4.07
CA SER A 935 22.22 -0.55 4.02
C SER A 935 22.83 -1.15 5.28
N GLY A 936 24.02 -1.75 5.15
CA GLY A 936 24.66 -2.50 6.22
C GLY A 936 25.04 -1.66 7.45
N ASP A 937 25.53 -2.36 8.49
CA ASP A 937 25.90 -1.75 9.77
C ASP A 937 26.95 -0.64 9.63
N GLU A 938 27.90 -0.73 8.68
CA GLU A 938 28.96 0.29 8.52
C GLU A 938 28.43 1.69 8.18
N ILE A 939 27.36 1.75 7.38
CA ILE A 939 26.70 3.01 7.00
C ILE A 939 25.86 3.57 8.14
N ASN A 940 25.23 2.69 8.92
CA ASN A 940 24.16 3.07 9.84
C ASN A 940 24.57 3.10 11.31
N ALA A 941 25.59 2.36 11.73
CA ALA A 941 26.00 2.26 13.12
C ALA A 941 26.43 3.61 13.69
N PHE A 942 26.24 3.75 15.00
CA PHE A 942 26.77 4.87 15.76
C PHE A 942 28.28 4.65 15.97
N HIS A 943 29.08 5.53 15.37
CA HIS A 943 30.53 5.60 15.59
C HIS A 943 30.77 6.46 16.84
N TRP A 944 30.86 5.81 18.01
CA TRP A 944 31.02 6.48 19.30
C TRP A 944 32.36 7.20 19.47
N SER A 945 33.36 6.84 18.65
CA SER A 945 34.57 7.63 18.48
C SER A 945 34.29 9.06 17.99
N ASP A 946 33.25 9.25 17.19
CA ASP A 946 32.83 10.59 16.73
C ASP A 946 32.30 11.44 17.88
N LYS A 947 31.61 10.86 18.87
CA LYS A 947 31.19 11.60 20.06
C LYS A 947 32.39 12.17 20.82
N LEU A 948 33.50 11.43 20.88
CA LEU A 948 34.73 11.94 21.48
C LEU A 948 35.37 13.03 20.60
N ALA A 949 35.49 12.80 19.29
CA ALA A 949 36.09 13.75 18.35
C ALA A 949 35.31 15.08 18.27
N PHE A 950 33.98 15.01 18.31
CA PHE A 950 33.08 16.16 18.25
C PHE A 950 32.46 16.50 19.61
N LYS A 951 33.14 16.15 20.72
CA LYS A 951 32.70 16.45 22.09
C LYS A 951 32.36 17.92 22.32
N PRO A 952 33.08 18.92 21.75
CA PRO A 952 32.65 20.31 21.85
C PRO A 952 31.27 20.58 21.24
N PHE A 953 30.96 19.97 20.08
CA PHE A 953 29.65 20.07 19.43
C PHE A 953 28.56 19.33 20.24
N PHE A 954 28.86 18.15 20.78
CA PHE A 954 27.96 17.44 21.70
C PHE A 954 27.59 18.30 22.91
N ASN A 955 28.58 18.95 23.53
CA ASN A 955 28.35 19.87 24.65
C ASN A 955 27.54 21.10 24.24
N TYR A 956 27.70 21.59 23.02
CA TYR A 956 26.89 22.67 22.48
C TYR A 956 25.41 22.28 22.32
N VAL A 957 25.13 21.09 21.81
CA VAL A 957 23.73 20.61 21.69
C VAL A 957 23.13 20.36 23.08
N LYS A 958 23.91 19.74 23.99
CA LYS A 958 23.54 19.55 25.40
C LYS A 958 23.21 20.87 26.09
N GLY A 959 24.00 21.92 25.87
CA GLY A 959 23.76 23.24 26.44
C GLY A 959 22.46 23.88 25.96
N LEU A 960 22.13 23.73 24.67
CA LEU A 960 20.85 24.17 24.11
C LEU A 960 19.65 23.39 24.67
N ILE A 961 19.78 22.07 24.84
CA ILE A 961 18.77 21.24 25.49
C ILE A 961 18.55 21.68 26.94
N LYS A 962 19.64 21.90 27.69
CA LYS A 962 19.58 22.40 29.07
C LYS A 962 18.86 23.75 29.13
N LEU A 963 19.22 24.70 28.27
CA LEU A 963 18.57 26.00 28.16
C LEU A 963 17.06 25.85 27.93
N ARG A 964 16.65 25.04 26.94
CA ARG A 964 15.22 24.77 26.68
C ARG A 964 14.49 24.23 27.90
N LYS A 965 15.11 23.31 28.65
CA LYS A 965 14.49 22.70 29.84
C LYS A 965 14.35 23.68 30.99
N GLU A 966 15.37 24.52 31.24
CA GLU A 966 15.40 25.45 32.37
C GLU A 966 14.59 26.73 32.12
N HIS A 967 14.27 27.07 30.86
CA HIS A 967 13.57 28.30 30.47
C HIS A 967 12.19 28.06 29.85
N PRO A 968 11.09 28.19 30.62
CA PRO A 968 9.71 28.07 30.13
C PRO A 968 9.36 28.98 28.96
N ALA A 969 10.08 30.08 28.73
CA ALA A 969 9.91 30.95 27.57
C ALA A 969 10.07 30.19 26.24
N LEU A 970 10.84 29.09 26.22
CA LEU A 970 11.10 28.28 25.02
C LEU A 970 10.06 27.16 24.81
N ARG A 971 9.06 27.05 25.69
CA ARG A 971 8.07 25.95 25.73
C ARG A 971 6.67 26.46 26.08
N ILE A 972 6.22 27.49 25.38
CA ILE A 972 4.93 28.14 25.58
C ILE A 972 3.84 27.32 24.90
N SER A 973 2.85 26.86 25.67
CA SER A 973 1.72 26.07 25.16
C SER A 973 0.58 26.92 24.60
N ASP A 974 0.38 28.12 25.15
CA ASP A 974 -0.71 29.02 24.78
C ASP A 974 -0.29 30.00 23.68
N PRO A 975 -0.90 29.94 22.47
CA PRO A 975 -0.62 30.86 21.37
C PRO A 975 -0.74 32.34 21.76
N ARG A 976 -1.64 32.68 22.70
CA ARG A 976 -1.85 34.06 23.13
C ARG A 976 -0.67 34.61 23.90
N ILE A 977 0.04 33.75 24.63
CA ILE A 977 1.27 34.14 25.33
C ILE A 977 2.39 34.36 24.31
N ILE A 978 2.48 33.50 23.27
CA ILE A 978 3.43 33.70 22.16
C ILE A 978 3.20 35.05 21.49
N ASP A 979 1.97 35.37 21.10
CA ASP A 979 1.65 36.66 20.46
C ASP A 979 1.97 37.87 21.34
N LYS A 980 1.82 37.73 22.65
CA LYS A 980 2.10 38.80 23.60
C LYS A 980 3.59 38.98 23.87
N CYS A 981 4.32 37.89 24.07
CA CYS A 981 5.64 37.88 24.68
C CYS A 981 6.79 37.55 23.70
N LEU A 982 6.51 36.96 22.52
CA LEU A 982 7.53 36.65 21.51
C LEU A 982 7.42 37.58 20.30
N ASN A 983 8.36 38.51 20.19
CA ASN A 983 8.53 39.31 18.98
C ASN A 983 9.68 38.75 18.13
N ILE A 984 9.46 38.53 16.84
CA ILE A 984 10.51 38.08 15.93
C ILE A 984 10.63 39.09 14.79
N THR A 985 11.84 39.62 14.61
CA THR A 985 12.17 40.60 13.57
C THR A 985 13.39 40.16 12.79
N THR A 986 13.59 40.73 11.61
CA THR A 986 14.84 40.57 10.86
C THR A 986 15.76 41.77 11.10
N ALA A 987 17.08 41.57 10.97
CA ALA A 987 18.02 42.68 11.06
C ALA A 987 17.64 43.81 10.09
N HIS A 988 17.69 45.06 10.58
CA HIS A 988 17.28 46.28 9.87
C HIS A 988 15.83 46.27 9.34
N HIS A 989 14.97 45.37 9.84
CA HIS A 989 13.63 45.13 9.29
C HIS A 989 13.63 44.77 7.79
N ASP A 990 14.74 44.23 7.29
CA ASP A 990 14.85 43.71 5.92
C ASP A 990 14.60 42.21 5.92
N ASN A 991 13.57 41.76 5.20
CA ASN A 991 13.22 40.34 5.09
C ASN A 991 14.19 39.54 4.21
N ARG A 992 15.30 40.15 3.78
CA ARG A 992 16.43 39.52 3.08
C ARG A 992 17.74 39.68 3.83
N SER A 993 17.76 40.13 5.08
CA SER A 993 19.01 40.39 5.81
C SER A 993 19.85 39.14 6.09
N GLY A 994 19.22 37.96 6.12
CA GLY A 994 19.86 36.70 6.52
C GLY A 994 20.09 36.58 8.03
N VAL A 995 19.55 37.52 8.82
CA VAL A 995 19.65 37.53 10.28
C VAL A 995 18.26 37.69 10.90
N ILE A 996 17.89 36.73 11.75
CA ILE A 996 16.62 36.70 12.48
C ILE A 996 16.89 36.97 13.97
N ILE A 997 16.05 37.77 14.61
CA ILE A 997 16.14 38.14 16.02
C ILE A 997 14.81 37.79 16.69
N SER A 998 14.85 36.80 17.58
CA SER A 998 13.74 36.43 18.45
C SER A 998 13.92 37.09 19.81
N HIS A 999 12.91 37.82 20.27
CA HIS A 999 12.90 38.52 21.55
C HIS A 999 11.70 38.06 22.37
N PHE A 1000 12.00 37.26 23.41
CA PHE A 1000 11.07 36.92 24.47
C PHE A 1000 11.16 38.00 25.55
N LYS A 1001 10.04 38.64 25.87
CA LYS A 1001 9.99 39.75 26.82
C LYS A 1001 9.09 39.49 28.02
N ASP A 1002 9.23 40.33 29.03
CA ASP A 1002 8.30 40.43 30.17
C ASP A 1002 8.14 39.11 30.96
N TYR A 1003 9.25 38.43 31.25
CA TYR A 1003 9.26 37.12 31.93
C TYR A 1003 8.37 36.09 31.19
N ALA A 1004 8.58 35.96 29.88
CA ALA A 1004 7.72 35.18 28.98
C ALA A 1004 7.41 33.78 29.56
N ASN A 1005 6.12 33.45 29.69
CA ASN A 1005 5.66 32.18 30.27
C ASN A 1005 6.14 31.92 31.73
N GLY A 1006 6.36 32.99 32.50
CA GLY A 1006 6.83 32.90 33.88
C GLY A 1006 8.32 32.57 34.01
N ASP A 1007 9.11 32.86 32.96
CA ASP A 1007 10.55 32.62 32.98
C ASP A 1007 11.24 33.41 34.11
N SER A 1008 12.38 32.88 34.55
CA SER A 1008 13.24 33.57 35.53
C SER A 1008 14.00 34.76 34.93
N TRP A 1009 14.20 34.76 33.62
CA TRP A 1009 14.84 35.86 32.89
C TRP A 1009 13.79 36.85 32.41
N GLN A 1010 14.07 38.15 32.57
CA GLN A 1010 13.13 39.21 32.19
C GLN A 1010 12.95 39.23 30.67
N ASP A 1011 14.05 39.39 29.95
CA ASP A 1011 14.10 39.33 28.50
C ASP A 1011 15.13 38.29 28.06
N ILE A 1012 14.80 37.53 27.01
CA ILE A 1012 15.70 36.61 26.31
C ILE A 1012 15.73 37.01 24.84
N VAL A 1013 16.93 37.27 24.31
CA VAL A 1013 17.12 37.58 22.89
C VAL A 1013 17.99 36.51 22.25
N ILE A 1014 17.51 35.96 21.13
CA ILE A 1014 18.20 34.96 20.33
C ILE A 1014 18.40 35.52 18.93
N ILE A 1015 19.65 35.53 18.48
CA ILE A 1015 20.05 36.09 17.19
C ILE A 1015 20.57 34.95 16.35
N TYR A 1016 19.97 34.71 15.19
CA TYR A 1016 20.36 33.68 14.23
C TYR A 1016 21.00 34.36 13.02
N ASN A 1017 22.32 34.23 12.85
CA ASN A 1017 23.04 34.77 11.70
C ASN A 1017 23.34 33.65 10.72
N ALA A 1018 22.58 33.56 9.63
CA ALA A 1018 22.83 32.59 8.57
C ALA A 1018 23.67 33.16 7.41
N THR A 1019 24.15 34.39 7.54
CA THR A 1019 24.96 35.03 6.49
C THR A 1019 26.38 34.47 6.46
N THR A 1020 27.06 34.70 5.34
CA THR A 1020 28.50 34.47 5.18
C THR A 1020 29.36 35.57 5.82
N ILE A 1021 28.74 36.60 6.43
CA ILE A 1021 29.45 37.72 7.04
C ILE A 1021 29.97 37.29 8.40
N ASP A 1022 31.30 37.29 8.52
CA ASP A 1022 31.98 37.03 9.78
C ASP A 1022 32.22 38.32 10.53
N GLY A 1023 31.72 38.42 11.76
CA GLY A 1023 31.72 39.67 12.51
C GLY A 1023 30.54 40.57 12.17
N TYR A 1024 29.32 40.02 12.10
CA TYR A 1024 28.09 40.79 11.88
C TYR A 1024 27.78 41.68 13.09
N GLU A 1025 27.66 42.99 12.89
CA GLU A 1025 27.36 43.96 13.94
C GLU A 1025 25.90 43.91 14.38
N ILE A 1026 25.66 43.74 15.68
CA ILE A 1026 24.32 43.51 16.25
C ILE A 1026 23.87 44.56 17.26
N ASN A 1027 24.78 45.40 17.77
CA ASN A 1027 24.50 46.29 18.90
C ASN A 1027 23.34 47.28 18.64
N ASP A 1028 23.22 47.77 17.41
CA ASP A 1028 22.17 48.73 17.03
C ASP A 1028 20.83 48.06 16.67
N LEU A 1029 20.77 46.71 16.69
CA LEU A 1029 19.60 45.93 16.29
C LEU A 1029 18.75 45.46 17.49
N LEU A 1030 19.28 45.55 18.70
CA LEU A 1030 18.73 44.90 19.89
C LEU A 1030 18.02 45.90 20.81
N PRO A 1031 17.02 45.45 21.59
CA PRO A 1031 16.40 46.27 22.62
C PRO A 1031 17.42 46.67 23.70
N LYS A 1032 17.10 47.73 24.45
CA LYS A 1032 17.90 48.14 25.61
C LYS A 1032 17.36 47.47 26.88
N PRO A 1033 18.13 46.62 27.58
CA PRO A 1033 17.73 45.97 28.81
C PRO A 1033 17.64 47.00 29.95
N GLU A 1034 16.67 46.85 30.84
CA GLU A 1034 16.47 47.75 31.99
C GLU A 1034 17.69 47.75 32.94
N SER A 1035 18.35 46.61 33.07
CA SER A 1035 19.56 46.46 33.91
C SER A 1035 20.78 47.21 33.36
N GLY A 1036 20.77 47.60 32.08
CA GLY A 1036 21.92 48.18 31.38
C GLY A 1036 23.01 47.17 31.00
N PHE A 1037 22.77 45.87 31.19
CA PHE A 1037 23.71 44.80 30.84
C PHE A 1037 23.01 43.65 30.12
N TRP A 1038 23.75 42.99 29.24
CA TRP A 1038 23.39 41.69 28.68
C TRP A 1038 24.30 40.60 29.23
N HIS A 1039 23.71 39.44 29.50
CA HIS A 1039 24.41 38.22 29.87
C HIS A 1039 24.41 37.26 28.68
N ILE A 1040 25.58 37.02 28.09
CA ILE A 1040 25.74 36.04 26.99
C ILE A 1040 25.82 34.65 27.59
N VAL A 1041 24.92 33.76 27.18
CA VAL A 1041 24.85 32.36 27.65
C VAL A 1041 25.10 31.35 26.52
N ALA A 1042 24.95 31.79 25.27
CA ALA A 1042 25.41 31.01 24.12
C ALA A 1042 26.02 31.92 23.04
N ASP A 1043 27.05 31.39 22.38
CA ASP A 1043 27.71 31.97 21.22
C ASP A 1043 27.93 30.89 20.13
N HIS A 1044 28.95 31.06 19.29
CA HIS A 1044 29.27 30.14 18.20
C HIS A 1044 30.02 28.86 18.63
N GLU A 1045 30.53 28.78 19.87
CA GLU A 1045 31.29 27.63 20.37
C GLU A 1045 30.65 26.99 21.61
N LYS A 1046 29.94 27.78 22.43
CA LYS A 1046 29.38 27.33 23.71
C LYS A 1046 27.92 27.71 23.84
N SER A 1047 27.18 26.92 24.59
CA SER A 1047 25.78 27.18 24.94
C SER A 1047 25.47 26.60 26.32
N GLY A 1048 24.45 27.13 26.98
CA GLY A 1048 23.99 26.66 28.28
C GLY A 1048 23.21 27.73 29.01
N THR A 1049 23.12 27.59 30.34
CA THR A 1049 22.46 28.56 31.22
C THR A 1049 23.44 29.41 32.04
N GLU A 1050 24.74 29.10 31.95
CA GLU A 1050 25.78 29.87 32.63
C GLU A 1050 26.19 31.09 31.81
N THR A 1051 26.34 32.25 32.46
CA THR A 1051 26.85 33.45 31.80
C THR A 1051 28.30 33.24 31.35
N LEU A 1052 28.53 33.16 30.05
CA LEU A 1052 29.85 33.17 29.42
C LEU A 1052 30.51 34.53 29.57
N LYS A 1053 29.73 35.62 29.37
CA LYS A 1053 30.21 36.99 29.47
C LYS A 1053 29.08 37.95 29.82
N LYS A 1054 29.33 38.84 30.77
CA LYS A 1054 28.47 40.01 31.05
C LYS A 1054 29.01 41.22 30.27
N VAL A 1055 28.16 41.91 29.51
CA VAL A 1055 28.55 43.06 28.70
C VAL A 1055 27.62 44.25 28.93
N CYS A 1056 28.16 45.46 28.81
CA CYS A 1056 27.35 46.67 28.79
C CYS A 1056 26.53 46.74 27.49
N VAL A 1057 25.40 47.43 27.54
CA VAL A 1057 24.62 47.75 26.33
C VAL A 1057 25.50 48.44 25.29
N GLY A 1058 25.39 48.02 24.03
CA GLY A 1058 26.20 48.53 22.93
C GLY A 1058 27.62 47.96 22.85
N SER A 1059 27.96 46.98 23.70
CA SER A 1059 29.29 46.34 23.74
C SER A 1059 29.25 44.82 23.55
N LEU A 1060 28.20 44.31 22.90
CA LEU A 1060 28.16 42.90 22.48
C LEU A 1060 29.22 42.64 21.40
N PRO A 1061 29.92 41.49 21.44
CA PRO A 1061 30.84 41.12 20.38
C PRO A 1061 30.07 40.90 19.07
N PRO A 1062 30.70 41.16 17.91
CA PRO A 1062 30.07 40.91 16.63
C PRO A 1062 29.90 39.40 16.40
N LEU A 1063 28.85 39.01 15.67
CA LEU A 1063 28.43 37.63 15.51
C LEU A 1063 29.17 36.93 14.37
N ARG A 1064 29.64 35.70 14.59
CA ARG A 1064 30.30 34.89 13.56
C ARG A 1064 29.30 34.44 12.48
N SER A 1065 29.80 34.16 11.28
CA SER A 1065 28.97 33.63 10.19
C SER A 1065 28.34 32.28 10.55
N HIS A 1066 27.10 32.03 10.10
CA HIS A 1066 26.36 30.79 10.35
C HIS A 1066 26.26 30.38 11.83
N SER A 1067 26.09 31.35 12.73
CA SER A 1067 26.07 31.09 14.18
C SER A 1067 24.87 31.74 14.86
N LEU A 1068 24.66 31.40 16.12
CA LEU A 1068 23.66 32.05 16.96
C LEU A 1068 24.28 32.66 18.21
N MET A 1069 23.59 33.63 18.79
CA MET A 1069 23.89 34.17 20.12
C MET A 1069 22.62 34.22 20.95
N ILE A 1070 22.72 33.79 22.20
CA ILE A 1070 21.63 33.85 23.19
C ILE A 1070 22.07 34.75 24.33
N ILE A 1071 21.28 35.78 24.60
CA ILE A 1071 21.52 36.74 25.67
C ILE A 1071 20.26 36.91 26.52
N HIS A 1072 20.45 37.26 27.79
CA HIS A 1072 19.35 37.61 28.69
C HIS A 1072 19.69 38.80 29.58
N SER A 1073 18.66 39.45 30.14
CA SER A 1073 18.80 40.59 31.06
C SER A 1073 18.26 40.34 32.45
#